data_AF-A0AAV3ETX3-F1
#
_entry.id   AF-A0AAV3ETX3-F1
#
_cell.length_a   1.000
_cell.length_b   1.000
_cell.length_c   1.000
_cell.angle_alpha   90.00
_cell.angle_beta   90.00
_cell.angle_gamma   90.00
#
_symmetry.space_group_name_H-M   'P 1'
#
loop_
_entity.id
_entity.type
_entity.pdbx_description
1 polymer ?
#
loop_
_entity_poly.entity_id
_entity_poly.type
_entity_poly.pdbx_seq_one_letter_code
_entity_poly.pdbx_strand_id
1 'polypeptide(L)'
;MITSKDVFAKRKSGQLDEAYQMAVELVKVNASDEWNFKALAWCLIDLLKRDSQSNQQQNLAYYSQQLQSIDVAASDEILTTQVQYALSLCNPNGQLIQKAKSLSKQGSHLQAANIYRQLCSAGAGDLNVQTSLGWELFRLLQHSLAQEHINVSSSKRLLADYLKLQLVEKPSLLHSSILQQAAKLAGNSSFSLISFSRYWQLDSLREEDYEPYINNNGEQYPSLAEKVIQQAAKESVASDIIENHQYILPHLDSAIERFPENIWLKLNKAKLLLKLGQSKEALRFATDVTRSKVSDYWSWALLGEVNADLDKSIELSCYCKALLCYTDDKFTAKVRIKMAQALASLGEFAEAKHEIEKVITSKTKDGLKVPEDAEKLQAQEWYKTFTATESNKKYYQLNVSKAEELLFSDLPLVKACVGEKFTIPDKPNKPKRKLYLVPQGKSEPIEISVPENKYKFGDVGSGLSIKGDFDASGRYQVFLIAQRDYDANWDIFTDHIAVVDHVNQKKEMFHFIVNRKVSSVVHFSDIDFNVKEGNFLAVKVAQFKTKQGERYRVLSVKPTDKAPSSLVYKDFSCSVRSSNGMGFTDDNIFIAPPLMEQHGVNDGVLVKGTAVLNYNKKKMSWGWKALKLNNVTTNI
;
A
#
# COMPACT_ATOMS: atom_id res chain seq x y z
N MET A 1 -8.39 65.03 36.04
CA MET A 1 -7.08 64.42 36.31
C MET A 1 -6.92 63.33 35.27
N ILE A 2 -5.90 63.40 34.41
CA ILE A 2 -5.65 62.38 33.38
C ILE A 2 -5.21 61.10 34.11
N THR A 3 -5.64 59.93 33.63
CA THR A 3 -5.25 58.62 34.17
C THR A 3 -4.60 57.74 33.11
N SER A 4 -3.88 56.69 33.50
CA SER A 4 -3.32 55.70 32.57
C SER A 4 -4.39 55.03 31.70
N LYS A 5 -5.63 54.89 32.20
CA LYS A 5 -6.79 54.42 31.43
C LYS A 5 -7.16 55.37 30.29
N ASP A 6 -7.10 56.68 30.52
CA ASP A 6 -7.40 57.68 29.49
C ASP A 6 -6.35 57.65 28.38
N VAL A 7 -5.07 57.46 28.72
CA VAL A 7 -3.99 57.25 27.74
C VAL A 7 -4.23 56.00 26.90
N PHE A 8 -4.58 54.87 27.53
CA PHE A 8 -4.89 53.65 26.77
C PHE A 8 -6.10 53.81 25.86
N ALA A 9 -7.16 54.50 26.32
CA ALA A 9 -8.34 54.79 25.50
C ALA A 9 -7.97 55.63 24.27
N LYS A 10 -7.17 56.68 24.48
CA LYS A 10 -6.71 57.60 23.42
C LYS A 10 -5.77 56.93 22.42
N ARG A 11 -4.86 56.07 22.89
CA ARG A 11 -4.01 55.22 22.03
C ARG A 11 -4.86 54.30 21.16
N LYS A 12 -5.86 53.63 21.76
CA LYS A 12 -6.77 52.71 21.04
C LYS A 12 -7.64 53.42 20.00
N SER A 13 -7.92 54.72 20.16
CA SER A 13 -8.60 55.52 19.13
C SER A 13 -7.69 56.03 18.00
N GLY A 14 -6.41 55.62 17.97
CA GLY A 14 -5.45 55.96 16.92
C GLY A 14 -4.79 57.34 17.05
N GLN A 15 -5.06 58.08 18.14
CA GLN A 15 -4.51 59.42 18.39
C GLN A 15 -3.18 59.31 19.13
N LEU A 16 -2.16 58.75 18.45
CA LEU A 16 -0.92 58.31 19.07
C LEU A 16 -0.08 59.45 19.67
N ASP A 17 0.04 60.58 18.97
CA ASP A 17 0.87 61.70 19.45
C ASP A 17 0.25 62.36 20.70
N GLU A 18 -1.08 62.51 20.73
CA GLU A 18 -1.79 63.06 21.90
C GLU A 18 -1.73 62.08 23.08
N ALA A 19 -1.93 60.77 22.83
CA ALA A 19 -1.78 59.75 23.85
C ALA A 19 -0.36 59.71 24.44
N TYR A 20 0.67 59.89 23.60
CA TYR A 20 2.06 59.97 24.04
C TYR A 20 2.33 61.21 24.90
N GLN A 21 1.84 62.40 24.53
CA GLN A 21 2.00 63.61 25.36
C GLN A 21 1.34 63.43 26.72
N MET A 22 0.11 62.90 26.74
CA MET A 22 -0.60 62.57 27.99
C MET A 22 0.21 61.58 28.84
N ALA A 23 0.82 60.56 28.24
CA ALA A 23 1.64 59.58 28.94
C ALA A 23 2.92 60.18 29.54
N VAL A 24 3.59 61.08 28.80
CA VAL A 24 4.78 61.82 29.28
C VAL A 24 4.42 62.69 30.48
N GLU A 25 3.28 63.39 30.44
CA GLU A 25 2.80 64.18 31.58
C GLU A 25 2.49 63.31 32.81
N LEU A 26 1.86 62.15 32.62
CA LEU A 26 1.58 61.20 33.71
C LEU A 26 2.86 60.72 34.42
N VAL A 27 3.88 60.34 33.64
CA VAL A 27 5.16 59.89 34.20
C VAL A 27 5.88 61.03 34.92
N LYS A 28 5.79 62.27 34.43
CA LYS A 28 6.34 63.46 35.11
C LYS A 28 5.67 63.72 36.46
N VAL A 29 4.35 63.53 36.55
CA VAL A 29 3.57 63.78 37.78
C VAL A 29 3.78 62.67 38.81
N ASN A 30 3.88 61.41 38.38
CA ASN A 30 4.15 60.28 39.27
C ASN A 30 5.04 59.24 38.58
N ALA A 31 6.36 59.38 38.80
CA ALA A 31 7.40 58.52 38.26
C ALA A 31 7.59 57.20 39.04
N SER A 32 6.70 56.86 39.98
CA SER A 32 6.74 55.61 40.75
C SER A 32 5.61 54.63 40.39
N ASP A 33 4.66 55.04 39.52
CA ASP A 33 3.51 54.23 39.12
C ASP A 33 3.84 53.37 37.89
N GLU A 34 3.82 52.05 38.08
CA GLU A 34 4.06 51.05 37.04
C GLU A 34 3.11 51.20 35.84
N TRP A 35 1.83 51.56 36.07
CA TRP A 35 0.85 51.71 35.00
C TRP A 35 1.11 52.93 34.13
N ASN A 36 1.72 53.99 34.69
CA ASN A 36 2.10 55.18 33.92
C ASN A 36 3.26 54.85 32.97
N PHE A 37 4.26 54.10 33.44
CA PHE A 37 5.33 53.61 32.57
C PHE A 37 4.84 52.64 31.51
N LYS A 38 3.91 51.73 31.83
CA LYS A 38 3.28 50.85 30.83
C LYS A 38 2.52 51.65 29.78
N ALA A 39 1.75 52.66 30.19
CA ALA A 39 1.03 53.52 29.26
C ALA A 39 1.99 54.24 28.30
N LEU A 40 3.09 54.80 28.83
CA LEU A 40 4.13 55.44 28.02
C LEU A 40 4.84 54.45 27.09
N ALA A 41 5.23 53.27 27.57
CA ALA A 41 5.90 52.25 26.78
C ALA A 41 5.03 51.81 25.58
N TRP A 42 3.73 51.59 25.80
CA TRP A 42 2.80 51.24 24.72
C TRP A 42 2.62 52.36 23.69
N CYS A 43 2.58 53.63 24.11
CA CYS A 43 2.56 54.77 23.20
C CYS A 43 3.85 54.84 22.36
N LEU A 44 5.01 54.69 23.00
CA LEU A 44 6.32 54.67 22.31
C LEU A 44 6.43 53.50 21.32
N ILE A 45 5.94 52.30 21.68
CA ILE A 45 5.90 51.13 20.79
C ILE A 45 5.10 51.44 19.51
N ASP A 46 3.90 52.02 19.65
CA ASP A 46 3.03 52.30 18.50
C ASP A 46 3.57 53.45 17.64
N LEU A 47 4.19 54.47 18.25
CA LEU A 47 4.90 55.53 17.53
C LEU A 47 6.11 54.99 16.75
N LEU A 48 6.93 54.13 17.37
CA LEU A 48 8.07 53.49 16.68
C LEU A 48 7.61 52.62 15.51
N LYS A 49 6.51 51.87 15.66
CA LYS A 49 5.91 51.10 14.57
C LYS A 49 5.45 52.00 13.43
N ARG A 50 4.74 53.09 13.72
CA ARG A 50 4.28 54.07 12.72
C ARG A 50 5.46 54.70 11.98
N ASP A 51 6.40 55.25 12.72
CA ASP A 51 7.48 56.07 12.14
C ASP A 51 8.51 55.21 11.39
N SER A 52 8.63 53.92 11.73
CA SER A 52 9.44 52.95 10.97
C SER A 52 8.90 52.69 9.56
N GLN A 53 7.60 52.87 9.34
CA GLN A 53 6.96 52.71 8.03
C GLN A 53 7.03 54.00 7.20
N SER A 54 7.16 55.16 7.86
CA SER A 54 7.21 56.48 7.22
C SER A 54 8.63 57.04 7.03
N ASN A 55 9.67 56.24 7.31
CA ASN A 55 11.09 56.57 7.14
C ASN A 55 11.57 57.83 7.90
N GLN A 56 10.94 58.13 9.04
CA GLN A 56 11.26 59.28 9.89
C GLN A 56 12.39 58.96 10.88
N GLN A 57 13.62 58.87 10.38
CA GLN A 57 14.78 58.34 11.13
C GLN A 57 15.12 59.12 12.41
N GLN A 58 14.84 60.42 12.45
CA GLN A 58 15.06 61.26 13.65
C GLN A 58 14.11 60.89 14.79
N ASN A 59 12.85 60.61 14.50
CA ASN A 59 11.87 60.22 15.50
C ASN A 59 12.15 58.83 16.07
N LEU A 60 12.65 57.91 15.26
CA LEU A 60 13.03 56.56 15.70
C LEU A 60 14.13 56.61 16.77
N ALA A 61 15.17 57.42 16.57
CA ALA A 61 16.24 57.59 17.56
C ALA A 61 15.68 58.18 18.87
N TYR A 62 14.84 59.21 18.76
CA TYR A 62 14.24 59.89 19.92
C TYR A 62 13.32 58.97 20.76
N TYR A 63 12.41 58.23 20.12
CA TYR A 63 11.49 57.36 20.84
C TYR A 63 12.15 56.07 21.34
N SER A 64 13.13 55.53 20.63
CA SER A 64 13.86 54.33 21.07
C SER A 64 14.68 54.57 22.33
N GLN A 65 15.34 55.73 22.44
CA GLN A 65 16.08 56.12 23.64
C GLN A 65 15.15 56.20 24.87
N GLN A 66 13.96 56.80 24.69
CA GLN A 66 12.97 56.84 25.76
C GLN A 66 12.46 55.45 26.12
N LEU A 67 12.17 54.60 25.14
CA LEU A 67 11.68 53.25 25.40
C LEU A 67 12.71 52.38 26.15
N GLN A 68 14.01 52.54 25.86
CA GLN A 68 15.09 51.84 26.57
C GLN A 68 15.27 52.32 28.01
N SER A 69 14.88 53.56 28.32
CA SER A 69 14.94 54.11 29.69
C SER A 69 13.82 53.62 30.61
N ILE A 70 12.81 52.92 30.07
CA ILE A 70 11.70 52.37 30.84
C ILE A 70 12.09 50.97 31.31
N ASP A 71 12.15 50.79 32.64
CA ASP A 71 12.32 49.46 33.25
C ASP A 71 11.00 48.67 33.15
N VAL A 72 10.97 47.70 32.25
CA VAL A 72 9.82 46.81 32.08
C VAL A 72 10.05 45.57 32.91
N ALA A 73 9.18 45.34 33.89
CA ALA A 73 9.22 44.15 34.73
C ALA A 73 9.26 42.88 33.86
N ALA A 74 10.25 42.02 34.11
CA ALA A 74 10.45 40.78 33.35
C ALA A 74 9.25 39.82 33.39
N SER A 75 8.36 39.97 34.38
CA SER A 75 7.10 39.23 34.51
C SER A 75 6.03 39.62 33.48
N ASP A 76 6.16 40.78 32.80
CA ASP A 76 5.25 41.22 31.74
C ASP A 76 5.80 40.79 30.36
N GLU A 77 5.60 39.51 30.04
CA GLU A 77 6.13 38.89 28.81
C GLU A 77 5.64 39.57 27.52
N ILE A 78 4.38 40.03 27.53
CA ILE A 78 3.75 40.68 26.37
C ILE A 78 4.42 42.02 26.10
N LEU A 79 4.53 42.87 27.12
CA LEU A 79 5.16 44.19 26.96
C LEU A 79 6.63 44.05 26.60
N THR A 80 7.36 43.17 27.28
CA THR A 80 8.77 42.88 27.00
C THR A 80 8.99 42.48 25.53
N THR A 81 8.16 41.57 25.00
CA THR A 81 8.22 41.14 23.60
C THR A 81 7.94 42.30 22.63
N GLN A 82 6.97 43.16 22.94
CA GLN A 82 6.62 44.30 22.09
C GLN A 82 7.68 45.41 22.12
N VAL A 83 8.34 45.62 23.25
CA VAL A 83 9.50 46.53 23.37
C VAL A 83 10.64 46.03 22.49
N GLN A 84 11.04 44.77 22.64
CA GLN A 84 12.10 44.18 21.80
C GLN A 84 11.77 44.28 20.32
N TYR A 85 10.52 43.99 19.94
CA TYR A 85 10.04 44.15 18.58
C TYR A 85 10.16 45.60 18.09
N ALA A 86 9.65 46.58 18.84
CA ALA A 86 9.70 47.99 18.44
C ALA A 86 11.14 48.51 18.31
N LEU A 87 12.02 48.12 19.24
CA LEU A 87 13.44 48.47 19.18
C LEU A 87 14.14 47.82 17.98
N SER A 88 13.74 46.61 17.57
CA SER A 88 14.30 45.99 16.36
C SER A 88 14.02 46.82 15.10
N LEU A 89 12.89 47.54 15.03
CA LEU A 89 12.52 48.40 13.89
C LEU A 89 13.39 49.66 13.77
N CYS A 90 14.15 49.98 14.83
CA CYS A 90 15.01 51.16 14.87
C CYS A 90 16.37 50.91 14.21
N ASN A 91 16.75 49.65 14.00
CA ASN A 91 17.98 49.31 13.28
C ASN A 91 17.70 48.91 11.82
N PRO A 92 18.66 49.11 10.90
CA PRO A 92 18.46 48.82 9.47
C PRO A 92 18.09 47.37 9.18
N ASN A 93 18.61 46.40 9.96
CA ASN A 93 18.34 44.99 9.76
C ASN A 93 16.89 44.62 10.09
N GLY A 94 16.33 45.15 11.19
CA GLY A 94 14.94 44.92 11.56
C GLY A 94 13.95 45.54 10.57
N GLN A 95 14.27 46.69 9.99
CA GLN A 95 13.48 47.27 8.89
C GLN A 95 13.50 46.38 7.64
N LEU A 96 14.67 45.85 7.27
CA LEU A 96 14.79 44.89 6.17
C LEU A 96 13.97 43.61 6.43
N ILE A 97 14.01 43.08 7.66
CA ILE A 97 13.19 41.91 8.05
C ILE A 97 11.70 42.21 7.88
N GLN A 98 11.22 43.38 8.32
CA GLN A 98 9.81 43.75 8.13
C GLN A 98 9.43 43.89 6.66
N LYS A 99 10.30 44.52 5.86
CA LYS A 99 10.10 44.63 4.42
C LYS A 99 10.00 43.25 3.78
N ALA A 100 10.89 42.32 4.13
CA ALA A 100 10.86 40.94 3.63
C ALA A 100 9.57 40.20 4.06
N LYS A 101 9.12 40.36 5.30
CA LYS A 101 7.84 39.82 5.77
C LYS A 101 6.64 40.38 5.00
N SER A 102 6.62 41.69 4.72
CA SER A 102 5.56 42.31 3.91
C SER A 102 5.55 41.78 2.48
N LEU A 103 6.72 41.68 1.85
CA LEU A 103 6.86 41.12 0.50
C LEU A 103 6.40 39.66 0.43
N SER A 104 6.78 38.87 1.44
CA SER A 104 6.33 37.48 1.58
C SER A 104 4.80 37.37 1.65
N LYS A 105 4.14 38.21 2.46
CA LYS A 105 2.67 38.26 2.55
C LYS A 105 1.99 38.67 1.25
N GLN A 106 2.66 39.47 0.42
CA GLN A 106 2.17 39.91 -0.90
C GLN A 106 2.42 38.88 -2.00
N GLY A 107 3.06 37.73 -1.71
CA GLY A 107 3.42 36.70 -2.70
C GLY A 107 4.73 36.99 -3.44
N SER A 108 5.43 38.07 -3.13
CA SER A 108 6.71 38.47 -3.74
C SER A 108 7.90 37.70 -3.15
N HIS A 109 7.84 36.37 -3.20
CA HIS A 109 8.76 35.45 -2.52
C HIS A 109 10.22 35.62 -2.94
N LEU A 110 10.50 35.90 -4.23
CA LEU A 110 11.87 36.10 -4.71
C LEU A 110 12.52 37.35 -4.09
N GLN A 111 11.76 38.45 -3.99
CA GLN A 111 12.24 39.70 -3.41
C GLN A 111 12.45 39.54 -1.90
N ALA A 112 11.51 38.87 -1.21
CA ALA A 112 11.67 38.54 0.21
C ALA A 112 12.91 37.68 0.47
N ALA A 113 13.11 36.61 -0.31
CA ALA A 113 14.29 35.74 -0.21
C ALA A 113 15.60 36.51 -0.43
N ASN A 114 15.65 37.44 -1.39
CA ASN A 114 16.85 38.24 -1.65
C ASN A 114 17.22 39.13 -0.45
N ILE A 115 16.24 39.73 0.24
CA ILE A 115 16.49 40.50 1.45
C ILE A 115 17.03 39.60 2.57
N TYR A 116 16.43 38.43 2.79
CA TYR A 116 16.94 37.51 3.81
C TYR A 116 18.33 36.97 3.48
N ARG A 117 18.65 36.70 2.20
CA ARG A 117 20.01 36.35 1.76
C ARG A 117 21.01 37.47 2.08
N GLN A 118 20.64 38.72 1.81
CA GLN A 118 21.46 39.88 2.14
C GLN A 118 21.74 39.93 3.65
N LEU A 119 20.72 39.78 4.49
CA LEU A 119 20.85 39.75 5.94
C LEU A 119 21.79 38.61 6.41
N CYS A 120 21.66 37.41 5.82
CA CYS A 120 22.57 36.29 6.13
C CYS A 120 24.02 36.60 5.74
N SER A 121 24.25 37.15 4.54
CA SER A 121 25.60 37.50 4.08
C SER A 121 26.25 38.62 4.89
N ALA A 122 25.45 39.49 5.51
CA ALA A 122 25.91 40.59 6.36
C ALA A 122 26.13 40.16 7.84
N GLY A 123 26.01 38.87 8.16
CA GLY A 123 26.17 38.36 9.54
C GLY A 123 24.95 38.55 10.44
N ALA A 124 23.81 39.03 9.89
CA ALA A 124 22.54 39.23 10.61
C ALA A 124 21.54 38.08 10.36
N GLY A 125 22.03 36.90 9.97
CA GLY A 125 21.22 35.71 9.68
C GLY A 125 21.00 34.85 10.91
N ASP A 126 20.23 35.34 11.88
CA ASP A 126 19.82 34.55 13.05
C ASP A 126 18.87 33.39 12.69
N LEU A 127 18.46 32.59 13.69
CA LEU A 127 17.54 31.48 13.53
C LEU A 127 16.24 31.89 12.80
N ASN A 128 15.66 33.04 13.16
CA ASN A 128 14.39 33.51 12.60
C ASN A 128 14.54 33.94 11.14
N VAL A 129 15.63 34.63 10.82
CA VAL A 129 15.97 35.06 9.45
C VAL A 129 16.23 33.86 8.56
N GLN A 130 17.05 32.89 9.01
CA GLN A 130 17.32 31.68 8.23
C GLN A 130 16.07 30.82 8.06
N THR A 131 15.25 30.67 9.10
CA THR A 131 13.97 29.94 9.00
C THR A 131 13.01 30.61 8.03
N SER A 132 12.93 31.95 8.07
CA SER A 132 12.12 32.73 7.12
C SER A 132 12.64 32.57 5.69
N LEU A 133 13.96 32.65 5.48
CA LEU A 133 14.57 32.38 4.18
C LEU A 133 14.25 30.96 3.69
N GLY A 134 14.34 29.96 4.56
CA GLY A 134 14.01 28.58 4.21
C GLY A 134 12.56 28.42 3.73
N TRP A 135 11.59 29.08 4.39
CA TRP A 135 10.20 29.10 3.91
C TRP A 135 10.04 29.80 2.56
N GLU A 136 10.76 30.89 2.30
CA GLU A 136 10.73 31.53 0.98
C GLU A 136 11.35 30.62 -0.10
N LEU A 137 12.46 29.94 0.21
CA LEU A 137 13.07 28.96 -0.70
C LEU A 137 12.12 27.79 -1.00
N PHE A 138 11.40 27.29 0.01
CA PHE A 138 10.36 26.29 -0.17
C PHE A 138 9.25 26.75 -1.14
N ARG A 139 8.72 27.97 -0.96
CA ARG A 139 7.66 28.51 -1.85
C ARG A 139 8.16 28.72 -3.28
N LEU A 140 9.39 29.20 -3.44
CA LEU A 140 10.03 29.32 -4.75
C LEU A 140 10.21 27.96 -5.42
N LEU A 141 10.60 26.93 -4.67
CA LEU A 141 10.67 25.55 -5.16
C LEU A 141 9.30 25.04 -5.59
N GLN A 142 8.29 25.21 -4.74
CA GLN A 142 6.92 24.78 -5.04
C GLN A 142 6.40 25.42 -6.33
N HIS A 143 6.61 26.73 -6.51
CA HIS A 143 6.25 27.44 -7.73
C HIS A 143 7.03 26.92 -8.95
N SER A 144 8.35 26.72 -8.82
CA SER A 144 9.20 26.22 -9.91
C SER A 144 8.82 24.80 -10.36
N LEU A 145 8.35 23.96 -9.44
CA LEU A 145 7.97 22.57 -9.72
C LEU A 145 6.52 22.43 -10.21
N ALA A 146 5.72 23.48 -10.12
CA ALA A 146 4.34 23.52 -10.64
C ALA A 146 4.26 23.91 -12.13
N GLN A 147 5.38 24.35 -12.72
CA GLN A 147 5.45 24.75 -14.13
C GLN A 147 5.41 23.53 -15.06
N GLU A 148 4.83 23.67 -16.27
CA GLU A 148 4.81 22.61 -17.28
C GLU A 148 6.22 22.10 -17.65
N HIS A 149 7.18 23.04 -17.72
CA HIS A 149 8.58 22.75 -17.97
C HIS A 149 9.42 23.01 -16.72
N ILE A 150 9.80 21.94 -16.02
CA ILE A 150 10.58 22.03 -14.79
C ILE A 150 12.03 22.40 -15.09
N ASN A 151 12.46 23.56 -14.56
CA ASN A 151 13.87 23.93 -14.55
C ASN A 151 14.62 23.28 -13.37
N VAL A 152 15.18 22.10 -13.63
CA VAL A 152 15.91 21.30 -12.62
C VAL A 152 17.13 22.04 -12.08
N SER A 153 17.87 22.77 -12.93
CA SER A 153 19.06 23.53 -12.53
C SER A 153 18.73 24.63 -11.52
N SER A 154 17.65 25.38 -11.75
CA SER A 154 17.18 26.40 -10.81
C SER A 154 16.69 25.77 -9.50
N SER A 155 15.96 24.66 -9.58
CA SER A 155 15.49 23.93 -8.38
C SER A 155 16.66 23.42 -7.54
N LYS A 156 17.71 22.89 -8.18
CA LYS A 156 18.95 22.47 -7.50
C LYS A 156 19.64 23.61 -6.75
N ARG A 157 19.67 24.81 -7.34
CA ARG A 157 20.25 26.00 -6.69
C ARG A 157 19.47 26.38 -5.43
N LEU A 158 18.13 26.36 -5.48
CA LEU A 158 17.30 26.64 -4.31
C LEU A 158 17.48 25.58 -3.20
N LEU A 159 17.56 24.30 -3.56
CA LEU A 159 17.87 23.23 -2.61
C LEU A 159 19.26 23.39 -1.99
N ALA A 160 20.26 23.74 -2.78
CA ALA A 160 21.61 24.00 -2.29
C ALA A 160 21.69 25.24 -1.39
N ASP A 161 20.94 26.31 -1.69
CA ASP A 161 20.81 27.48 -0.83
C ASP A 161 20.20 27.11 0.52
N TYR A 162 19.18 26.24 0.54
CA TYR A 162 18.58 25.76 1.78
C TYR A 162 19.57 24.96 2.63
N LEU A 163 20.35 24.07 2.00
CA LEU A 163 21.36 23.25 2.71
C LEU A 163 22.48 24.08 3.37
N LYS A 164 22.69 25.33 2.95
CA LYS A 164 23.64 26.26 3.57
C LYS A 164 23.10 26.93 4.84
N LEU A 165 21.80 26.82 5.13
CA LEU A 165 21.17 27.40 6.31
C LEU A 165 21.47 26.51 7.53
N GLN A 166 22.48 26.91 8.31
CA GLN A 166 22.99 26.11 9.43
C GLN A 166 22.15 26.21 10.69
N LEU A 167 21.39 27.31 10.88
CA LEU A 167 20.62 27.54 12.10
C LEU A 167 19.20 26.98 12.04
N VAL A 168 18.71 26.56 10.88
CA VAL A 168 17.34 26.03 10.75
C VAL A 168 17.21 24.77 11.60
N GLU A 169 16.18 24.74 12.45
CA GLU A 169 15.89 23.61 13.34
C GLU A 169 15.63 22.31 12.56
N LYS A 170 16.23 21.23 13.05
CA LYS A 170 16.11 19.87 12.51
C LYS A 170 15.95 18.89 13.68
N PRO A 171 14.94 18.01 13.65
CA PRO A 171 13.90 17.88 12.62
C PRO A 171 12.86 19.02 12.69
N SER A 172 12.24 19.39 11.57
CA SER A 172 11.16 20.40 11.55
C SER A 172 10.26 20.26 10.32
N LEU A 173 9.03 20.83 10.38
CA LEU A 173 8.10 20.82 9.25
C LEU A 173 8.70 21.43 7.98
N LEU A 174 9.45 22.53 8.12
CA LEU A 174 10.15 23.15 7.01
C LEU A 174 11.16 22.19 6.38
N HIS A 175 11.93 21.48 7.22
CA HIS A 175 12.92 20.53 6.75
C HIS A 175 12.28 19.38 5.96
N SER A 176 11.21 18.77 6.48
CA SER A 176 10.42 17.74 5.78
C SER A 176 9.81 18.27 4.49
N SER A 177 9.30 19.51 4.49
CA SER A 177 8.70 20.14 3.32
C SER A 177 9.69 20.34 2.17
N ILE A 178 10.96 20.64 2.49
CA ILE A 178 12.04 20.72 1.50
C ILE A 178 12.36 19.34 0.92
N LEU A 179 12.44 18.30 1.75
CA LEU A 179 12.65 16.93 1.28
C LEU A 179 11.52 16.50 0.33
N GLN A 180 10.28 16.84 0.67
CA GLN A 180 9.12 16.57 -0.18
C GLN A 180 9.24 17.23 -1.57
N GLN A 181 9.79 18.45 -1.66
CA GLN A 181 10.04 19.09 -2.97
C GLN A 181 11.19 18.42 -3.70
N ALA A 182 12.28 18.08 -3.01
CA ALA A 182 13.42 17.37 -3.60
C ALA A 182 13.02 15.99 -4.17
N ALA A 183 12.15 15.26 -3.48
CA ALA A 183 11.66 13.96 -3.92
C ALA A 183 10.92 14.02 -5.27
N LYS A 184 10.28 15.14 -5.61
CA LYS A 184 9.62 15.33 -6.92
C LYS A 184 10.60 15.40 -8.10
N LEU A 185 11.87 15.68 -7.84
CA LEU A 185 12.92 15.72 -8.86
C LEU A 185 13.56 14.35 -9.11
N ALA A 186 13.21 13.33 -8.32
CA ALA A 186 13.80 12.00 -8.45
C ALA A 186 13.52 11.37 -9.82
N GLY A 187 14.49 10.60 -10.32
CA GLY A 187 14.43 10.00 -11.65
C GLY A 187 14.85 10.93 -12.80
N ASN A 188 15.08 12.23 -12.55
CA ASN A 188 15.73 13.10 -13.51
C ASN A 188 17.25 12.84 -13.53
N SER A 189 17.84 12.64 -14.70
CA SER A 189 19.29 12.34 -14.83
C SER A 189 20.22 13.41 -14.26
N SER A 190 19.75 14.66 -14.13
CA SER A 190 20.51 15.78 -13.59
C SER A 190 20.38 15.96 -12.07
N PHE A 191 19.60 15.12 -11.39
CA PHE A 191 19.37 15.18 -9.94
C PHE A 191 19.53 13.80 -9.28
N SER A 192 20.27 13.75 -8.17
CA SER A 192 20.44 12.54 -7.37
C SER A 192 19.79 12.76 -6.01
N LEU A 193 18.66 12.09 -5.79
CA LEU A 193 17.94 12.14 -4.52
C LEU A 193 18.79 11.51 -3.40
N ILE A 194 19.51 10.42 -3.67
CA ILE A 194 20.40 9.82 -2.68
C ILE A 194 21.51 10.77 -2.24
N SER A 195 22.13 11.48 -3.18
CA SER A 195 23.17 12.48 -2.86
C SER A 195 22.58 13.64 -2.07
N PHE A 196 21.41 14.15 -2.48
CA PHE A 196 20.72 15.20 -1.72
C PHE A 196 20.36 14.73 -0.31
N SER A 197 19.85 13.50 -0.17
CA SER A 197 19.44 12.92 1.12
C SER A 197 20.60 12.84 2.11
N ARG A 198 21.84 12.64 1.65
CA ARG A 198 23.05 12.69 2.50
C ARG A 198 23.30 14.07 3.08
N TYR A 199 23.19 15.11 2.27
CA TYR A 199 23.32 16.49 2.76
C TYR A 199 22.13 16.93 3.60
N TRP A 200 20.95 16.41 3.30
CA TRP A 200 19.72 16.67 4.06
C TRP A 200 19.74 15.98 5.43
N GLN A 201 20.34 14.79 5.55
CA GLN A 201 20.44 13.93 6.76
C GLN A 201 19.12 13.25 7.13
N LEU A 202 18.92 12.00 6.72
CA LEU A 202 17.66 11.26 6.87
C LEU A 202 17.30 10.98 8.34
N ASP A 203 18.24 11.07 9.27
CA ASP A 203 17.96 11.05 10.72
C ASP A 203 17.10 12.25 11.17
N SER A 204 16.97 13.28 10.33
CA SER A 204 16.12 14.46 10.57
C SER A 204 14.66 14.28 10.10
N LEU A 205 14.25 13.05 9.73
CA LEU A 205 12.84 12.73 9.48
C LEU A 205 12.05 12.81 10.79
N ARG A 206 10.85 13.40 10.72
CA ARG A 206 9.93 13.43 11.86
C ARG A 206 9.09 12.16 11.90
N GLU A 207 8.52 11.84 13.05
CA GLU A 207 7.61 10.70 13.18
C GLU A 207 6.39 10.82 12.24
N GLU A 208 5.86 12.04 12.05
CA GLU A 208 4.77 12.29 11.10
C GLU A 208 5.17 12.03 9.64
N ASP A 209 6.47 12.09 9.30
CA ASP A 209 6.94 11.81 7.94
C ASP A 209 6.87 10.29 7.60
N TYR A 210 6.69 9.43 8.61
CA TYR A 210 6.45 7.99 8.46
C TYR A 210 4.97 7.63 8.36
N GLU A 211 4.05 8.58 8.57
CA GLU A 211 2.62 8.34 8.49
C GLU A 211 2.13 8.33 7.03
N PRO A 212 1.28 7.36 6.63
CA PRO A 212 0.63 7.39 5.33
C PRO A 212 -0.37 8.55 5.27
N TYR A 213 -0.58 9.12 4.07
CA TYR A 213 -1.55 10.20 3.90
C TYR A 213 -2.65 9.81 2.92
N ILE A 214 -3.85 10.37 3.13
CA ILE A 214 -5.02 10.15 2.29
C ILE A 214 -5.25 11.39 1.44
N ASN A 215 -5.44 11.21 0.13
CA ASN A 215 -5.79 12.33 -0.76
C ASN A 215 -7.27 12.72 -0.62
N ASN A 216 -7.67 13.81 -1.28
CA ASN A 216 -9.07 14.27 -1.28
C ASN A 216 -10.08 13.23 -1.82
N ASN A 217 -9.61 12.20 -2.54
CA ASN A 217 -10.43 11.14 -3.11
C ASN A 217 -10.56 9.91 -2.19
N GLY A 218 -9.97 9.95 -0.99
CA GLY A 218 -9.96 8.81 -0.06
C GLY A 218 -8.92 7.74 -0.40
N GLU A 219 -8.01 7.98 -1.34
CA GLU A 219 -6.93 7.05 -1.69
C GLU A 219 -5.75 7.24 -0.72
N GLN A 220 -5.31 6.13 -0.13
CA GLN A 220 -4.17 6.09 0.77
C GLN A 220 -2.87 5.99 -0.03
N TYR A 221 -1.90 6.84 0.30
CA TYR A 221 -0.55 6.83 -0.28
C TYR A 221 0.51 6.50 0.76
N PRO A 222 1.65 5.90 0.32
CA PRO A 222 2.82 5.71 1.17
C PRO A 222 3.32 7.03 1.78
N SER A 223 3.94 6.92 2.95
CA SER A 223 4.50 8.06 3.70
C SER A 223 5.65 8.74 2.95
N LEU A 224 6.05 9.94 3.40
CA LEU A 224 7.19 10.65 2.80
C LEU A 224 8.48 9.84 2.99
N ALA A 225 8.73 9.37 4.21
CA ALA A 225 9.91 8.59 4.56
C ALA A 225 10.00 7.31 3.72
N GLU A 226 8.91 6.55 3.62
CA GLU A 226 8.86 5.32 2.82
C GLU A 226 9.24 5.58 1.36
N LYS A 227 8.64 6.61 0.75
CA LYS A 227 8.90 6.98 -0.66
C LYS A 227 10.34 7.40 -0.89
N VAL A 228 10.85 8.28 -0.03
CA VAL A 228 12.21 8.84 -0.18
C VAL A 228 13.25 7.75 0.01
N ILE A 229 13.13 6.94 1.07
CA ILE A 229 14.11 5.88 1.36
C ILE A 229 14.08 4.83 0.24
N GLN A 230 12.90 4.42 -0.23
CA GLN A 230 12.78 3.49 -1.35
C GLN A 230 13.47 4.02 -2.61
N GLN A 231 13.22 5.29 -2.96
CA GLN A 231 13.76 5.89 -4.17
C GLN A 231 15.27 6.15 -4.05
N ALA A 232 15.74 6.64 -2.90
CA ALA A 232 17.16 6.84 -2.62
C ALA A 232 17.92 5.50 -2.63
N ALA A 233 17.36 4.43 -2.06
CA ALA A 233 17.97 3.09 -2.11
C ALA A 233 18.04 2.56 -3.54
N LYS A 234 16.98 2.76 -4.35
CA LYS A 234 16.97 2.39 -5.77
C LYS A 234 18.04 3.13 -6.56
N GLU A 235 18.19 4.44 -6.36
CA GLU A 235 19.25 5.23 -6.99
C GLU A 235 20.64 4.79 -6.53
N SER A 236 20.79 4.49 -5.24
CA SER A 236 22.04 3.98 -4.68
C SER A 236 22.46 2.68 -5.36
N VAL A 237 21.53 1.73 -5.52
CA VAL A 237 21.76 0.45 -6.23
C VAL A 237 22.16 0.64 -7.69
N ALA A 238 21.62 1.66 -8.36
CA ALA A 238 21.95 1.99 -9.75
C ALA A 238 23.33 2.67 -9.90
N SER A 239 23.91 3.17 -8.81
CA SER A 239 25.24 3.76 -8.77
C SER A 239 26.26 2.78 -8.16
N ASP A 240 27.54 2.94 -8.50
CA ASP A 240 28.66 2.21 -7.87
C ASP A 240 29.36 3.04 -6.77
N ILE A 241 28.64 4.01 -6.19
CA ILE A 241 29.16 4.89 -5.13
C ILE A 241 28.94 4.23 -3.77
N ILE A 242 30.02 3.69 -3.19
CA ILE A 242 30.00 2.92 -1.94
C ILE A 242 29.48 3.76 -0.77
N GLU A 243 29.83 5.05 -0.70
CA GLU A 243 29.39 5.93 0.38
C GLU A 243 27.86 6.12 0.37
N ASN A 244 27.23 6.08 -0.80
CA ASN A 244 25.78 6.11 -0.91
C ASN A 244 25.16 4.82 -0.39
N HIS A 245 25.79 3.67 -0.71
CA HIS A 245 25.32 2.37 -0.23
C HIS A 245 25.36 2.29 1.29
N GLN A 246 26.48 2.68 1.89
CA GLN A 246 26.67 2.68 3.34
C GLN A 246 25.72 3.64 4.05
N TYR A 247 25.50 4.83 3.48
CA TYR A 247 24.58 5.81 4.06
C TYR A 247 23.13 5.32 4.07
N ILE A 248 22.62 4.79 2.95
CA ILE A 248 21.19 4.46 2.86
C ILE A 248 20.83 3.17 3.60
N LEU A 249 21.78 2.27 3.81
CA LEU A 249 21.55 0.94 4.39
C LEU A 249 20.82 0.97 5.74
N PRO A 250 21.27 1.70 6.78
CA PRO A 250 20.57 1.73 8.07
C PRO A 250 19.16 2.33 7.99
N HIS A 251 18.97 3.37 7.14
CA HIS A 251 17.63 3.94 6.94
C HIS A 251 16.70 2.96 6.20
N LEU A 252 17.25 2.18 5.27
CA LEU A 252 16.51 1.14 4.57
C LEU A 252 16.10 0.00 5.52
N ASP A 253 16.96 -0.37 6.48
CA ASP A 253 16.63 -1.35 7.51
C ASP A 253 15.48 -0.87 8.38
N SER A 254 15.58 0.36 8.91
CA SER A 254 14.49 0.96 9.69
C SER A 254 13.19 1.09 8.90
N ALA A 255 13.26 1.41 7.61
CA ALA A 255 12.08 1.47 6.74
C ALA A 255 11.46 0.08 6.52
N ILE A 256 12.25 -0.99 6.41
CA ILE A 256 11.72 -2.36 6.28
C ILE A 256 11.02 -2.79 7.57
N GLU A 257 11.54 -2.43 8.73
CA GLU A 257 10.90 -2.71 10.03
C GLU A 257 9.56 -1.99 10.17
N ARG A 258 9.48 -0.71 9.75
CA ARG A 258 8.24 0.08 9.78
C ARG A 258 7.24 -0.32 8.69
N PHE A 259 7.73 -0.76 7.52
CA PHE A 259 6.90 -1.07 6.34
C PHE A 259 7.21 -2.47 5.78
N PRO A 260 6.95 -3.55 6.55
CA PRO A 260 7.37 -4.91 6.19
C PRO A 260 6.69 -5.47 4.93
N GLU A 261 5.50 -4.95 4.58
CA GLU A 261 4.74 -5.31 3.39
C GLU A 261 5.31 -4.71 2.09
N ASN A 262 6.16 -3.68 2.19
CA ASN A 262 6.74 -3.04 1.01
C ASN A 262 7.89 -3.88 0.43
N ILE A 263 7.54 -4.71 -0.55
CA ILE A 263 8.48 -5.60 -1.23
C ILE A 263 9.60 -4.87 -1.98
N TRP A 264 9.41 -3.59 -2.34
CA TRP A 264 10.42 -2.80 -3.06
C TRP A 264 11.56 -2.35 -2.16
N LEU A 265 11.29 -2.12 -0.87
CA LEU A 265 12.36 -1.90 0.12
C LEU A 265 13.24 -3.16 0.25
N LYS A 266 12.61 -4.34 0.39
CA LYS A 266 13.31 -5.63 0.45
C LYS A 266 14.12 -5.91 -0.83
N LEU A 267 13.55 -5.61 -2.01
CA LEU A 267 14.26 -5.71 -3.29
C LEU A 267 15.52 -4.85 -3.32
N ASN A 268 15.40 -3.58 -2.93
CA ASN A 268 16.54 -2.67 -2.92
C ASN A 268 17.59 -3.12 -1.89
N LYS A 269 17.18 -3.62 -0.71
CA LYS A 269 18.08 -4.16 0.31
C LYS A 269 18.85 -5.36 -0.22
N ALA A 270 18.18 -6.34 -0.85
CA ALA A 270 18.85 -7.50 -1.45
C ALA A 270 19.91 -7.08 -2.48
N LYS A 271 19.57 -6.15 -3.38
CA LYS A 271 20.51 -5.65 -4.40
C LYS A 271 21.66 -4.84 -3.81
N LEU A 272 21.40 -4.08 -2.75
CA LEU A 272 22.41 -3.28 -2.07
C LEU A 272 23.41 -4.17 -1.34
N LEU A 273 22.91 -5.19 -0.63
CA LEU A 273 23.75 -6.21 0.01
C LEU A 273 24.62 -6.97 -1.02
N LEU A 274 24.07 -7.29 -2.20
CA LEU A 274 24.86 -7.85 -3.30
C LEU A 274 26.01 -6.93 -3.74
N LYS A 275 25.73 -5.62 -3.89
CA LYS A 275 26.77 -4.62 -4.23
C LYS A 275 27.86 -4.52 -3.15
N LEU A 276 27.51 -4.83 -1.90
CA LEU A 276 28.42 -4.85 -0.75
C LEU A 276 29.09 -6.22 -0.53
N GLY A 277 28.84 -7.22 -1.39
CA GLY A 277 29.40 -8.58 -1.26
C GLY A 277 28.78 -9.41 -0.12
N GLN A 278 27.62 -9.00 0.41
CA GLN A 278 26.94 -9.63 1.55
C GLN A 278 25.86 -10.61 1.09
N SER A 279 26.23 -11.57 0.24
CA SER A 279 25.30 -12.50 -0.42
C SER A 279 24.46 -13.33 0.56
N LYS A 280 25.03 -13.75 1.70
CA LYS A 280 24.32 -14.53 2.72
C LYS A 280 23.14 -13.76 3.33
N GLU A 281 23.30 -12.47 3.60
CA GLU A 281 22.22 -11.63 4.12
C GLU A 281 21.22 -11.27 3.01
N ALA A 282 21.72 -11.04 1.79
CA ALA A 282 20.89 -10.76 0.62
C ALA A 282 19.90 -11.89 0.34
N LEU A 283 20.29 -13.15 0.62
CA LEU A 283 19.48 -14.34 0.35
C LEU A 283 18.12 -14.31 1.04
N ARG A 284 18.08 -13.85 2.29
CA ARG A 284 16.82 -13.70 3.04
C ARG A 284 15.85 -12.77 2.31
N PHE A 285 16.31 -11.58 1.96
CA PHE A 285 15.48 -10.58 1.30
C PHE A 285 15.12 -10.95 -0.14
N ALA A 286 16.04 -11.57 -0.88
CA ALA A 286 15.76 -12.08 -2.22
C ALA A 286 14.72 -13.21 -2.21
N THR A 287 14.74 -14.07 -1.19
CA THR A 287 13.75 -15.14 -1.02
C THR A 287 12.35 -14.57 -0.80
N ASP A 288 12.21 -13.58 0.09
CA ASP A 288 10.94 -12.87 0.32
C ASP A 288 10.38 -12.24 -0.96
N VAL A 289 11.26 -11.56 -1.71
CA VAL A 289 10.92 -10.92 -2.98
C VAL A 289 10.44 -11.95 -4.00
N THR A 290 11.19 -13.04 -4.16
CA THR A 290 10.86 -14.10 -5.13
C THR A 290 9.59 -14.84 -4.74
N ARG A 291 9.32 -15.06 -3.45
CA ARG A 291 8.05 -15.65 -2.99
C ARG A 291 6.87 -14.74 -3.37
N SER A 292 7.00 -13.44 -3.12
CA SER A 292 5.97 -12.44 -3.47
C SER A 292 5.79 -12.26 -4.98
N LYS A 293 6.85 -12.46 -5.76
CA LYS A 293 6.90 -12.21 -7.21
C LYS A 293 7.20 -13.48 -8.02
N VAL A 294 6.73 -14.63 -7.54
CA VAL A 294 7.03 -15.97 -8.09
C VAL A 294 6.77 -16.12 -9.59
N SER A 295 5.82 -15.35 -10.13
CA SER A 295 5.47 -15.41 -11.56
C SER A 295 6.38 -14.58 -12.45
N ASP A 296 7.24 -13.75 -11.87
CA ASP A 296 8.04 -12.77 -12.57
C ASP A 296 9.49 -13.26 -12.66
N TYR A 297 9.96 -13.45 -13.89
CA TYR A 297 11.29 -14.02 -14.17
C TYR A 297 12.43 -13.28 -13.44
N TRP A 298 12.31 -11.95 -13.29
CA TRP A 298 13.36 -11.10 -12.73
C TRP A 298 13.60 -11.37 -11.24
N SER A 299 12.60 -11.89 -10.53
CA SER A 299 12.74 -12.23 -9.10
C SER A 299 13.59 -13.49 -8.94
N TRP A 300 13.33 -14.52 -9.74
CA TRP A 300 14.18 -15.71 -9.84
C TRP A 300 15.58 -15.38 -10.33
N ALA A 301 15.72 -14.45 -11.28
CA ALA A 301 17.03 -13.97 -11.70
C ALA A 301 17.80 -13.33 -10.53
N LEU A 302 17.16 -12.46 -9.72
CA LEU A 302 17.78 -11.91 -8.51
C LEU A 302 18.21 -13.02 -7.54
N LEU A 303 17.38 -14.04 -7.33
CA LEU A 303 17.71 -15.15 -6.45
C LEU A 303 18.90 -15.97 -6.96
N GLY A 304 19.01 -16.14 -8.29
CA GLY A 304 20.19 -16.71 -8.93
C GLY A 304 21.44 -15.86 -8.70
N GLU A 305 21.32 -14.54 -8.87
CA GLU A 305 22.41 -13.59 -8.62
C GLU A 305 22.93 -13.67 -7.18
N VAL A 306 22.04 -13.77 -6.20
CA VAL A 306 22.44 -13.93 -4.79
C VAL A 306 23.15 -15.25 -4.53
N ASN A 307 22.73 -16.33 -5.18
CA ASN A 307 23.33 -17.64 -5.00
C ASN A 307 24.62 -17.83 -5.81
N ALA A 308 24.99 -16.89 -6.67
CA ALA A 308 26.21 -17.01 -7.48
C ALA A 308 27.47 -17.23 -6.64
N ASP A 309 27.55 -16.63 -5.44
CA ASP A 309 28.69 -16.79 -4.53
C ASP A 309 28.41 -17.79 -3.40
N LEU A 310 27.21 -18.37 -3.34
CA LEU A 310 26.78 -19.25 -2.24
C LEU A 310 26.66 -20.71 -2.69
N ASP A 311 25.95 -20.95 -3.80
CA ASP A 311 25.71 -22.28 -4.35
C ASP A 311 25.42 -22.19 -5.86
N LYS A 312 26.39 -22.62 -6.67
CA LYS A 312 26.31 -22.63 -8.14
C LYS A 312 25.16 -23.46 -8.69
N SER A 313 24.75 -24.49 -7.97
CA SER A 313 23.65 -25.35 -8.40
C SER A 313 22.28 -24.69 -8.18
N ILE A 314 22.13 -23.92 -7.10
CA ILE A 314 20.95 -23.09 -6.85
C ILE A 314 20.93 -21.90 -7.83
N GLU A 315 22.07 -21.26 -8.09
CA GLU A 315 22.22 -20.21 -9.10
C GLU A 315 21.65 -20.66 -10.45
N LEU A 316 22.18 -21.77 -10.99
CA LEU A 316 21.74 -22.34 -12.26
C LEU A 316 20.24 -22.67 -12.24
N SER A 317 19.78 -23.31 -11.17
CA SER A 317 18.38 -23.69 -11.00
C SER A 317 17.44 -22.48 -11.01
N CYS A 318 17.85 -21.37 -10.39
CA CYS A 318 17.08 -20.13 -10.35
C CYS A 318 17.00 -19.49 -11.74
N TYR A 319 18.08 -19.47 -12.51
CA TYR A 319 18.04 -18.99 -13.90
C TYR A 319 17.18 -19.89 -14.81
N CYS A 320 17.24 -21.21 -14.65
CA CYS A 320 16.31 -22.15 -15.30
C CYS A 320 14.86 -21.78 -14.98
N LYS A 321 14.53 -21.55 -13.70
CA LYS A 321 13.19 -21.16 -13.28
C LYS A 321 12.77 -19.80 -13.86
N ALA A 322 13.68 -18.83 -13.92
CA ALA A 322 13.44 -17.54 -14.54
C ALA A 322 13.06 -17.68 -16.01
N LEU A 323 13.81 -18.49 -16.78
CA LEU A 323 13.57 -18.70 -18.21
C LEU A 323 12.36 -19.60 -18.52
N LEU A 324 11.86 -20.35 -17.53
CA LEU A 324 10.57 -21.05 -17.60
C LEU A 324 9.37 -20.15 -17.29
N CYS A 325 9.58 -18.97 -16.69
CA CYS A 325 8.51 -18.00 -16.50
C CYS A 325 8.06 -17.42 -17.84
N TYR A 326 6.76 -17.18 -17.99
CA TYR A 326 6.22 -16.56 -19.21
C TYR A 326 6.71 -15.11 -19.33
N THR A 327 7.55 -14.81 -20.31
CA THR A 327 8.04 -13.46 -20.62
C THR A 327 8.43 -13.39 -22.10
N ASP A 328 8.26 -12.21 -22.71
CA ASP A 328 8.73 -11.93 -24.07
C ASP A 328 10.27 -11.96 -24.11
N ASP A 329 10.85 -12.67 -25.07
CA ASP A 329 12.30 -12.90 -25.19
C ASP A 329 13.10 -11.58 -25.11
N LYS A 330 12.54 -10.45 -25.58
CA LYS A 330 13.19 -9.12 -25.55
C LYS A 330 13.58 -8.62 -24.16
N PHE A 331 12.89 -9.07 -23.12
CA PHE A 331 13.17 -8.68 -21.73
C PHE A 331 14.15 -9.63 -21.02
N THR A 332 14.43 -10.80 -21.59
CA THR A 332 15.21 -11.86 -20.94
C THR A 332 16.72 -11.74 -21.17
N ALA A 333 17.18 -10.76 -21.95
CA ALA A 333 18.58 -10.67 -22.38
C ALA A 333 19.57 -10.74 -21.21
N LYS A 334 19.34 -9.98 -20.14
CA LYS A 334 20.24 -9.97 -18.97
C LYS A 334 20.31 -11.33 -18.26
N VAL A 335 19.17 -12.01 -18.08
CA VAL A 335 19.15 -13.33 -17.42
C VAL A 335 19.76 -14.41 -18.32
N ARG A 336 19.57 -14.33 -19.64
CA ARG A 336 20.22 -15.26 -20.59
C ARG A 336 21.74 -15.13 -20.61
N ILE A 337 22.27 -13.90 -20.55
CA ILE A 337 23.72 -13.68 -20.44
C ILE A 337 24.26 -14.31 -19.14
N LYS A 338 23.58 -14.11 -18.01
CA LYS A 338 23.97 -14.73 -16.73
C LYS A 338 23.87 -16.25 -16.75
N MET A 339 22.82 -16.78 -17.36
CA MET A 339 22.66 -18.22 -17.59
C MET A 339 23.81 -18.78 -18.43
N ALA A 340 24.19 -18.09 -19.51
CA ALA A 340 25.31 -18.51 -20.35
C ALA A 340 26.64 -18.50 -19.59
N GLN A 341 26.88 -17.50 -18.73
CA GLN A 341 28.06 -17.45 -17.86
C GLN A 341 28.09 -18.63 -16.88
N ALA A 342 26.97 -18.92 -16.22
CA ALA A 342 26.83 -20.06 -15.32
C ALA A 342 27.07 -21.39 -16.05
N LEU A 343 26.43 -21.60 -17.20
CA LEU A 343 26.59 -22.79 -18.04
C LEU A 343 28.04 -22.97 -18.51
N ALA A 344 28.67 -21.92 -19.02
CA ALA A 344 30.05 -21.96 -19.47
C ALA A 344 31.02 -22.29 -18.32
N SER A 345 30.76 -21.80 -17.11
CA SER A 345 31.55 -22.14 -15.92
C SER A 345 31.43 -23.61 -15.50
N LEU A 346 30.35 -24.28 -15.91
CA LEU A 346 30.10 -25.71 -15.68
C LEU A 346 30.54 -26.59 -16.87
N GLY A 347 31.05 -26.01 -17.96
CA GLY A 347 31.44 -26.72 -19.17
C GLY A 347 30.28 -27.05 -20.12
N GLU A 348 29.07 -26.55 -19.85
CA GLU A 348 27.85 -26.78 -20.66
C GLU A 348 27.80 -25.80 -21.84
N PHE A 349 28.77 -25.92 -22.76
CA PHE A 349 29.05 -24.91 -23.78
C PHE A 349 27.98 -24.82 -24.89
N ALA A 350 27.33 -25.92 -25.25
CA ALA A 350 26.29 -25.93 -26.30
C ALA A 350 25.05 -25.16 -25.84
N GLU A 351 24.62 -25.39 -24.60
CA GLU A 351 23.55 -24.68 -23.93
C GLU A 351 23.90 -23.21 -23.71
N ALA A 352 25.14 -22.91 -23.29
CA ALA A 352 25.61 -21.54 -23.11
C ALA A 352 25.56 -20.76 -24.42
N LYS A 353 25.98 -21.39 -25.52
CA LYS A 353 25.94 -20.78 -26.86
C LYS A 353 24.51 -20.47 -27.30
N HIS A 354 23.58 -21.40 -27.09
CA HIS A 354 22.15 -21.20 -27.39
C HIS A 354 21.60 -19.94 -26.72
N GLU A 355 21.92 -19.70 -25.44
CA GLU A 355 21.45 -18.51 -24.73
C GLU A 355 21.96 -17.21 -25.36
N ILE A 356 23.23 -17.17 -25.75
CA ILE A 356 23.85 -15.99 -26.37
C ILE A 356 23.30 -15.76 -27.78
N GLU A 357 23.13 -16.80 -28.58
CA GLU A 357 22.48 -16.70 -29.89
C GLU A 357 21.06 -16.14 -29.77
N LYS A 358 20.27 -16.60 -28.79
CA LYS A 358 18.94 -16.05 -28.48
C LYS A 358 18.98 -14.55 -28.17
N VAL A 359 19.95 -14.10 -27.37
CA VAL A 359 20.13 -12.66 -27.06
C VAL A 359 20.40 -11.88 -28.33
N ILE A 360 21.32 -12.35 -29.18
CA ILE A 360 21.71 -11.67 -30.42
C ILE A 360 20.54 -11.62 -31.40
N THR A 361 19.89 -12.76 -31.66
CA THR A 361 18.73 -12.82 -32.57
C THR A 361 17.64 -11.85 -32.13
N SER A 362 17.34 -11.79 -30.82
CA SER A 362 16.34 -10.85 -30.31
C SER A 362 16.76 -9.39 -30.50
N LYS A 363 18.02 -9.03 -30.23
CA LYS A 363 18.51 -7.65 -30.36
C LYS A 363 18.61 -7.19 -31.81
N THR A 364 19.13 -8.04 -32.69
CA THR A 364 19.22 -7.77 -34.12
C THR A 364 17.83 -7.63 -34.75
N LYS A 365 16.87 -8.49 -34.38
CA LYS A 365 15.48 -8.38 -34.84
C LYS A 365 14.84 -7.04 -34.47
N ASP A 366 15.18 -6.49 -33.32
CA ASP A 366 14.66 -5.21 -32.83
C ASP A 366 15.52 -4.00 -33.27
N GLY A 367 16.59 -4.21 -34.05
CA GLY A 367 17.52 -3.16 -34.48
C GLY A 367 18.34 -2.55 -33.33
N LEU A 368 18.47 -3.26 -32.20
CA LEU A 368 19.17 -2.82 -31.00
C LEU A 368 20.61 -3.36 -30.97
N LYS A 369 21.53 -2.60 -30.36
CA LYS A 369 22.91 -3.05 -30.13
C LYS A 369 22.94 -4.27 -29.20
N VAL A 370 23.82 -5.23 -29.51
CA VAL A 370 24.12 -6.37 -28.64
C VAL A 370 24.81 -5.88 -27.35
N PRO A 371 24.45 -6.40 -26.17
CA PRO A 371 25.12 -6.05 -24.92
C PRO A 371 26.60 -6.45 -24.92
N GLU A 372 27.46 -5.61 -24.36
CA GLU A 372 28.92 -5.84 -24.29
C GLU A 372 29.29 -7.18 -23.62
N ASP A 373 28.57 -7.57 -22.57
CA ASP A 373 28.82 -8.86 -21.90
C ASP A 373 28.52 -10.07 -22.81
N ALA A 374 27.57 -9.95 -23.74
CA ALA A 374 27.32 -10.98 -24.73
C ALA A 374 28.45 -11.02 -25.78
N GLU A 375 28.92 -9.85 -26.24
CA GLU A 375 30.07 -9.75 -27.16
C GLU A 375 31.33 -10.38 -26.55
N LYS A 376 31.58 -10.16 -25.25
CA LYS A 376 32.68 -10.80 -24.50
C LYS A 376 32.58 -12.32 -24.51
N LEU A 377 31.38 -12.88 -24.37
CA LEU A 377 31.15 -14.32 -24.43
C LEU A 377 31.33 -14.87 -25.85
N GLN A 378 30.91 -14.14 -26.88
CA GLN A 378 31.12 -14.52 -28.28
C GLN A 378 32.60 -14.60 -28.68
N ALA A 379 33.44 -13.79 -28.05
CA ALA A 379 34.88 -13.78 -28.31
C ALA A 379 35.61 -15.02 -27.76
N GLN A 380 35.00 -15.75 -26.82
CA GLN A 380 35.61 -16.92 -26.18
C GLN A 380 35.69 -18.12 -27.14
N GLU A 381 36.68 -18.98 -26.92
CA GLU A 381 36.97 -20.09 -27.83
C GLU A 381 35.83 -21.10 -27.93
N TRP A 382 35.21 -21.45 -26.80
CA TRP A 382 34.09 -22.39 -26.77
C TRP A 382 32.90 -21.92 -27.62
N TYR A 383 32.68 -20.61 -27.74
CA TYR A 383 31.59 -20.08 -28.56
C TYR A 383 31.82 -20.34 -30.04
N LYS A 384 33.09 -20.36 -30.48
CA LYS A 384 33.47 -20.63 -31.88
C LYS A 384 33.45 -22.12 -32.20
N THR A 385 33.82 -22.98 -31.24
CA THR A 385 34.02 -24.41 -31.48
C THR A 385 32.77 -25.27 -31.30
N PHE A 386 31.87 -24.92 -30.37
CA PHE A 386 30.68 -25.72 -30.09
C PHE A 386 29.49 -25.31 -30.96
N THR A 387 28.60 -26.26 -31.24
CA THR A 387 27.30 -25.98 -31.89
C THR A 387 26.25 -25.74 -30.81
N ALA A 388 25.40 -24.73 -31.00
CA ALA A 388 24.30 -24.46 -30.07
C ALA A 388 23.28 -25.59 -30.09
N THR A 389 22.67 -25.87 -28.94
CA THR A 389 21.48 -26.73 -28.89
C THR A 389 20.32 -26.08 -29.65
N GLU A 390 19.39 -26.88 -30.15
CA GLU A 390 18.18 -26.35 -30.79
C GLU A 390 17.26 -25.64 -29.78
N SER A 391 17.20 -26.15 -28.54
CA SER A 391 16.42 -25.57 -27.46
C SER A 391 16.90 -26.03 -26.08
N ASN A 392 17.06 -25.08 -25.16
CA ASN A 392 17.35 -25.37 -23.75
C ASN A 392 16.11 -25.66 -22.89
N LYS A 393 14.89 -25.75 -23.46
CA LYS A 393 13.67 -25.91 -22.66
C LYS A 393 13.67 -27.17 -21.79
N LYS A 394 14.12 -28.30 -22.35
CA LYS A 394 14.24 -29.57 -21.62
C LYS A 394 15.30 -29.48 -20.52
N TYR A 395 16.41 -28.81 -20.82
CA TYR A 395 17.47 -28.55 -19.84
C TYR A 395 16.93 -27.78 -18.64
N TYR A 396 16.18 -26.68 -18.86
CA TYR A 396 15.61 -25.92 -17.75
C TYR A 396 14.68 -26.77 -16.88
N GLN A 397 13.84 -27.60 -17.50
CA GLN A 397 12.88 -28.46 -16.80
C GLN A 397 13.57 -29.50 -15.91
N LEU A 398 14.70 -30.04 -16.34
CA LEU A 398 15.47 -31.02 -15.58
C LEU A 398 16.25 -30.41 -14.41
N ASN A 399 16.58 -29.11 -14.50
CA ASN A 399 17.47 -28.43 -13.54
C ASN A 399 16.76 -27.43 -12.62
N VAL A 400 15.42 -27.46 -12.52
CA VAL A 400 14.63 -26.47 -11.77
C VAL A 400 14.43 -26.81 -10.28
N SER A 401 14.69 -28.05 -9.88
CA SER A 401 14.29 -28.60 -8.57
C SER A 401 14.88 -27.83 -7.38
N LYS A 402 16.17 -27.48 -7.42
CA LYS A 402 16.85 -26.79 -6.31
C LYS A 402 16.28 -25.39 -6.03
N ALA A 403 15.89 -24.65 -7.05
CA ALA A 403 15.25 -23.34 -6.88
C ALA A 403 13.85 -23.47 -6.25
N GLU A 404 13.11 -24.51 -6.62
CA GLU A 404 11.78 -24.79 -6.05
C GLU A 404 11.89 -25.31 -4.61
N GLU A 405 12.89 -26.13 -4.31
CA GLU A 405 13.20 -26.59 -2.97
C GLU A 405 13.56 -25.43 -2.05
N LEU A 406 14.47 -24.54 -2.49
CA LEU A 406 14.86 -23.35 -1.72
C LEU A 406 13.67 -22.48 -1.31
N LEU A 407 12.68 -22.31 -2.20
CA LEU A 407 11.55 -21.42 -1.94
C LEU A 407 10.37 -22.09 -1.24
N PHE A 408 10.15 -23.37 -1.50
CA PHE A 408 8.90 -24.07 -1.19
C PHE A 408 9.09 -25.39 -0.44
N SER A 409 10.27 -25.70 0.11
CA SER A 409 10.52 -26.90 0.93
C SER A 409 9.49 -27.02 2.06
N ASP A 410 9.20 -25.90 2.71
CA ASP A 410 8.37 -25.86 3.92
C ASP A 410 6.87 -25.79 3.62
N LEU A 411 6.50 -25.66 2.34
CA LEU A 411 5.10 -25.57 1.95
C LEU A 411 4.48 -26.96 1.73
N PRO A 412 3.30 -27.22 2.31
CA PRO A 412 2.63 -28.48 2.13
C PRO A 412 2.16 -28.67 0.68
N LEU A 413 2.21 -29.91 0.21
CA LEU A 413 1.53 -30.32 -1.00
C LEU A 413 0.05 -30.51 -0.70
N VAL A 414 -0.80 -29.77 -1.41
CA VAL A 414 -2.25 -29.83 -1.29
C VAL A 414 -2.83 -30.56 -2.49
N LYS A 415 -3.75 -31.50 -2.24
CA LYS A 415 -4.51 -32.16 -3.30
C LYS A 415 -5.44 -31.16 -3.99
N ALA A 416 -5.48 -31.22 -5.30
CA ALA A 416 -6.32 -30.39 -6.14
C ALA A 416 -6.97 -31.19 -7.28
N CYS A 417 -7.98 -30.60 -7.92
CA CYS A 417 -8.60 -31.09 -9.15
C CYS A 417 -8.72 -29.98 -10.20
N VAL A 418 -8.59 -30.35 -11.47
CA VAL A 418 -8.76 -29.44 -12.60
C VAL A 418 -10.24 -29.08 -12.80
N GLY A 419 -10.55 -27.80 -12.93
CA GLY A 419 -11.88 -27.29 -13.23
C GLY A 419 -12.04 -26.76 -14.66
N GLU A 420 -13.16 -26.07 -14.89
CA GLU A 420 -13.49 -25.58 -16.22
C GLU A 420 -12.58 -24.43 -16.68
N LYS A 421 -12.43 -24.31 -18.00
CA LYS A 421 -11.85 -23.14 -18.66
C LYS A 421 -12.89 -22.04 -18.74
N PHE A 422 -12.50 -20.80 -18.50
CA PHE A 422 -13.38 -19.64 -18.64
C PHE A 422 -12.62 -18.38 -19.07
N THR A 423 -13.35 -17.38 -19.54
CA THR A 423 -12.84 -16.04 -19.84
C THR A 423 -13.60 -15.01 -19.01
N ILE A 424 -12.99 -13.85 -18.78
CA ILE A 424 -13.65 -12.71 -18.14
C ILE A 424 -14.16 -11.81 -19.28
N PRO A 425 -15.39 -11.27 -19.21
CA PRO A 425 -15.97 -10.45 -20.29
C PRO A 425 -15.04 -9.33 -20.77
N ASP A 426 -14.38 -8.62 -19.86
CA ASP A 426 -13.46 -7.51 -20.18
C ASP A 426 -12.11 -7.97 -20.78
N LYS A 427 -11.80 -9.27 -20.72
CA LYS A 427 -10.51 -9.86 -21.15
C LYS A 427 -10.73 -11.22 -21.83
N PRO A 428 -11.42 -11.26 -22.99
CA PRO A 428 -11.75 -12.52 -23.66
C PRO A 428 -10.50 -13.27 -24.14
N ASN A 429 -9.43 -12.54 -24.49
CA ASN A 429 -8.18 -13.11 -25.03
C ASN A 429 -7.24 -13.68 -23.95
N LYS A 430 -7.65 -13.69 -22.67
CA LYS A 430 -6.83 -14.20 -21.55
C LYS A 430 -7.59 -15.30 -20.82
N PRO A 431 -7.68 -16.51 -21.41
CA PRO A 431 -8.38 -17.62 -20.77
C PRO A 431 -7.75 -17.95 -19.42
N LYS A 432 -8.63 -18.34 -18.49
CA LYS A 432 -8.29 -18.80 -17.16
C LYS A 432 -8.79 -20.22 -16.97
N ARG A 433 -8.14 -20.92 -16.05
CA ARG A 433 -8.50 -22.25 -15.58
C ARG A 433 -8.94 -22.15 -14.13
N LYS A 434 -10.06 -22.77 -13.79
CA LYS A 434 -10.40 -23.03 -12.40
C LYS A 434 -9.62 -24.22 -11.87
N LEU A 435 -9.19 -24.13 -10.63
CA LEU A 435 -8.67 -25.26 -9.88
C LEU A 435 -9.43 -25.32 -8.56
N TYR A 436 -9.66 -26.54 -8.09
CA TYR A 436 -10.27 -26.79 -6.80
C TYR A 436 -9.26 -27.47 -5.91
N LEU A 437 -9.14 -27.06 -4.65
CA LEU A 437 -8.14 -27.60 -3.73
C LEU A 437 -8.62 -27.49 -2.29
N VAL A 438 -8.03 -28.27 -1.39
CA VAL A 438 -8.35 -28.26 0.05
C VAL A 438 -7.12 -27.78 0.84
N PRO A 439 -6.92 -26.46 1.02
CA PRO A 439 -5.81 -25.94 1.82
C PRO A 439 -5.86 -26.46 3.26
N GLN A 440 -4.71 -26.44 3.93
CA GLN A 440 -4.63 -26.81 5.34
C GLN A 440 -5.61 -25.96 6.18
N GLY A 441 -6.39 -26.62 7.04
CA GLY A 441 -7.40 -25.97 7.89
C GLY A 441 -8.75 -25.68 7.22
N LYS A 442 -8.95 -26.03 5.94
CA LYS A 442 -10.26 -25.95 5.27
C LYS A 442 -10.92 -27.33 5.21
N SER A 443 -12.24 -27.37 5.45
CA SER A 443 -13.04 -28.60 5.34
C SER A 443 -13.59 -28.80 3.93
N GLU A 444 -13.93 -27.70 3.24
CA GLU A 444 -14.47 -27.74 1.88
C GLU A 444 -13.40 -27.34 0.87
N PRO A 445 -13.39 -27.95 -0.33
CA PRO A 445 -12.57 -27.48 -1.44
C PRO A 445 -12.87 -26.02 -1.75
N ILE A 446 -11.85 -25.21 -1.97
CA ILE A 446 -11.96 -23.84 -2.45
C ILE A 446 -11.74 -23.77 -3.95
N GLU A 447 -12.40 -22.82 -4.61
CA GLU A 447 -12.17 -22.47 -6.01
C GLU A 447 -11.11 -21.37 -6.11
N ILE A 448 -10.12 -21.60 -6.96
CA ILE A 448 -9.13 -20.60 -7.36
C ILE A 448 -9.08 -20.48 -8.88
N SER A 449 -8.46 -19.41 -9.37
CA SER A 449 -8.27 -19.20 -10.81
C SER A 449 -6.82 -18.91 -11.15
N VAL A 450 -6.30 -19.64 -12.13
CA VAL A 450 -4.96 -19.48 -12.68
C VAL A 450 -5.03 -19.19 -14.19
N PRO A 451 -4.01 -18.58 -14.80
CA PRO A 451 -3.97 -18.43 -16.25
C PRO A 451 -3.91 -19.79 -16.94
N GLU A 452 -4.73 -19.98 -17.98
CA GLU A 452 -4.82 -21.23 -18.75
C GLU A 452 -3.48 -21.63 -19.37
N ASN A 453 -2.77 -20.65 -19.93
CA ASN A 453 -1.59 -20.92 -20.76
C ASN A 453 -0.31 -21.13 -19.94
N LYS A 454 -0.36 -21.05 -18.60
CA LYS A 454 0.83 -21.18 -17.74
C LYS A 454 1.22 -22.63 -17.47
N TYR A 455 0.28 -23.57 -17.55
CA TYR A 455 0.50 -24.97 -17.22
C TYR A 455 -0.23 -25.87 -18.21
N LYS A 456 0.27 -27.11 -18.38
CA LYS A 456 -0.47 -28.14 -19.08
C LYS A 456 -1.42 -28.81 -18.09
N PHE A 457 -2.71 -28.56 -18.26
CA PHE A 457 -3.76 -29.19 -17.46
C PHE A 457 -4.25 -30.47 -18.13
N GLY A 458 -4.61 -31.46 -17.32
CA GLY A 458 -5.36 -32.62 -17.78
C GLY A 458 -6.84 -32.30 -17.99
N ASP A 459 -7.65 -33.34 -18.14
CA ASP A 459 -9.10 -33.21 -18.30
C ASP A 459 -9.77 -32.66 -17.03
N VAL A 460 -10.97 -32.11 -17.19
CA VAL A 460 -11.77 -31.62 -16.07
C VAL A 460 -12.03 -32.77 -15.08
N GLY A 461 -11.75 -32.52 -13.80
CA GLY A 461 -11.82 -33.49 -12.71
C GLY A 461 -10.52 -34.22 -12.42
N SER A 462 -9.51 -34.15 -13.29
CA SER A 462 -8.21 -34.80 -13.07
C SER A 462 -7.50 -34.27 -11.81
N GLY A 463 -6.82 -35.16 -11.10
CA GLY A 463 -6.10 -34.85 -9.87
C GLY A 463 -4.76 -34.15 -10.12
N LEU A 464 -4.46 -33.17 -9.26
CA LEU A 464 -3.19 -32.43 -9.23
C LEU A 464 -2.68 -32.33 -7.79
N SER A 465 -1.39 -32.01 -7.66
CA SER A 465 -0.79 -31.53 -6.42
C SER A 465 -0.35 -30.09 -6.59
N ILE A 466 -0.66 -29.24 -5.60
CA ILE A 466 -0.33 -27.82 -5.61
C ILE A 466 0.50 -27.48 -4.39
N LYS A 467 1.62 -26.77 -4.57
CA LYS A 467 2.24 -25.97 -3.50
C LYS A 467 1.78 -24.52 -3.65
N GLY A 468 1.26 -23.96 -2.57
CA GLY A 468 0.69 -22.62 -2.54
C GLY A 468 0.43 -22.16 -1.12
N ASP A 469 0.14 -20.88 -0.96
CA ASP A 469 -0.28 -20.28 0.31
C ASP A 469 -1.18 -19.07 0.08
N PHE A 470 -1.86 -18.60 1.11
CA PHE A 470 -2.63 -17.36 1.05
C PHE A 470 -1.71 -16.14 1.10
N ASP A 471 -1.91 -15.21 0.17
CA ASP A 471 -1.32 -13.88 0.24
C ASP A 471 -2.01 -13.01 1.31
N ALA A 472 -1.45 -11.83 1.59
CA ALA A 472 -2.00 -10.88 2.55
C ALA A 472 -3.44 -10.42 2.24
N SER A 473 -3.90 -10.57 0.98
CA SER A 473 -5.28 -10.27 0.57
C SER A 473 -6.25 -11.44 0.79
N GLY A 474 -5.76 -12.58 1.28
CA GLY A 474 -6.53 -13.80 1.48
C GLY A 474 -6.85 -14.52 0.17
N ARG A 475 -6.05 -14.31 -0.88
CA ARG A 475 -6.10 -15.06 -2.14
C ARG A 475 -5.03 -16.15 -2.12
N TYR A 476 -5.41 -17.35 -2.52
CA TYR A 476 -4.45 -18.45 -2.61
C TYR A 476 -3.53 -18.29 -3.83
N GLN A 477 -2.24 -18.13 -3.59
CA GLN A 477 -1.20 -18.02 -4.59
C GLN A 477 -0.63 -19.41 -4.89
N VAL A 478 -0.61 -19.77 -6.18
CA VAL A 478 -0.06 -21.04 -6.65
C VAL A 478 1.40 -20.84 -7.02
N PHE A 479 2.29 -21.64 -6.43
CA PHE A 479 3.72 -21.62 -6.68
C PHE A 479 4.15 -22.76 -7.60
N LEU A 480 3.66 -23.96 -7.33
CA LEU A 480 3.97 -25.18 -8.07
C LEU A 480 2.68 -25.95 -8.36
N ILE A 481 2.58 -26.49 -9.57
CA ILE A 481 1.58 -27.49 -9.93
C ILE A 481 2.33 -28.72 -10.42
N ALA A 482 2.06 -29.86 -9.80
CA ALA A 482 2.57 -31.15 -10.20
C ALA A 482 1.40 -32.10 -10.51
N GLN A 483 1.64 -33.03 -11.43
CA GLN A 483 0.76 -34.18 -11.61
C GLN A 483 0.85 -35.08 -10.38
N ARG A 484 -0.22 -35.80 -10.07
CA ARG A 484 -0.23 -36.84 -9.04
C ARG A 484 -1.05 -38.02 -9.50
N ASP A 485 -0.83 -39.16 -8.87
CA ASP A 485 -1.73 -40.28 -9.00
C ASP A 485 -3.04 -40.00 -8.25
N TYR A 486 -4.14 -40.45 -8.83
CA TYR A 486 -5.48 -40.33 -8.27
C TYR A 486 -6.36 -41.49 -8.75
N ASP A 487 -7.22 -41.97 -7.87
CA ASP A 487 -8.05 -43.15 -8.16
C ASP A 487 -9.27 -42.82 -9.03
N ALA A 488 -9.80 -41.60 -8.90
CA ALA A 488 -10.98 -41.14 -9.61
C ALA A 488 -10.96 -39.63 -9.85
N ASN A 489 -11.65 -39.18 -10.89
CA ASN A 489 -11.89 -37.75 -11.09
C ASN A 489 -12.66 -37.17 -9.88
N TRP A 490 -12.31 -35.94 -9.49
CA TRP A 490 -12.92 -35.25 -8.36
C TRP A 490 -12.71 -35.92 -7.00
N ASP A 491 -11.60 -36.63 -6.80
CA ASP A 491 -11.27 -37.37 -5.57
C ASP A 491 -11.05 -36.49 -4.32
N ILE A 492 -10.92 -35.18 -4.46
CA ILE A 492 -10.91 -34.25 -3.32
C ILE A 492 -12.32 -33.89 -2.82
N PHE A 493 -13.36 -34.27 -3.54
CA PHE A 493 -14.74 -33.92 -3.23
C PHE A 493 -15.49 -35.08 -2.58
N THR A 494 -16.04 -34.82 -1.40
CA THR A 494 -16.98 -35.69 -0.71
C THR A 494 -18.42 -35.28 -0.97
N ASP A 495 -19.33 -36.24 -0.95
CA ASP A 495 -20.76 -35.97 -1.05
C ASP A 495 -21.28 -35.39 0.27
N HIS A 496 -21.99 -34.28 0.17
CA HIS A 496 -22.80 -33.72 1.23
C HIS A 496 -24.26 -34.09 1.02
N ILE A 497 -24.96 -34.45 2.09
CA ILE A 497 -26.40 -34.72 2.00
C ILE A 497 -27.17 -33.43 2.27
N ALA A 498 -27.79 -32.92 1.22
CA ALA A 498 -28.61 -31.71 1.23
C ALA A 498 -30.10 -32.05 1.24
N VAL A 499 -30.90 -31.08 1.68
CA VAL A 499 -32.35 -31.08 1.47
C VAL A 499 -32.76 -29.87 0.64
N VAL A 500 -33.70 -30.09 -0.28
CA VAL A 500 -34.32 -29.03 -1.08
C VAL A 500 -35.32 -28.28 -0.23
N ASP A 501 -35.01 -27.05 0.18
CA ASP A 501 -35.86 -26.22 1.04
C ASP A 501 -36.77 -25.27 0.25
N HIS A 502 -36.45 -25.02 -1.02
CA HIS A 502 -37.28 -24.19 -1.88
C HIS A 502 -37.16 -24.53 -3.37
N VAL A 503 -38.30 -24.59 -4.07
CA VAL A 503 -38.35 -24.74 -5.54
C VAL A 503 -39.05 -23.54 -6.18
N ASN A 504 -38.41 -22.91 -7.16
CA ASN A 504 -38.96 -21.79 -7.90
C ASN A 504 -39.18 -22.17 -9.37
N GLN A 505 -40.40 -22.59 -9.69
CA GLN A 505 -40.80 -23.01 -11.03
C GLN A 505 -40.68 -21.88 -12.07
N LYS A 506 -40.96 -20.63 -11.70
CA LYS A 506 -40.89 -19.48 -12.63
C LYS A 506 -39.46 -19.12 -13.05
N LYS A 507 -38.49 -19.37 -12.17
CA LYS A 507 -37.06 -19.09 -12.41
C LYS A 507 -36.26 -20.34 -12.77
N GLU A 508 -36.95 -21.47 -12.93
CA GLU A 508 -36.35 -22.78 -13.27
C GLU A 508 -35.13 -23.12 -12.40
N MET A 509 -35.30 -22.96 -11.09
CA MET A 509 -34.21 -23.12 -10.12
C MET A 509 -34.75 -23.61 -8.78
N PHE A 510 -33.91 -24.28 -8.00
CA PHE A 510 -34.20 -24.65 -6.63
C PHE A 510 -33.03 -24.31 -5.71
N HIS A 511 -33.33 -24.10 -4.43
CA HIS A 511 -32.35 -23.92 -3.38
C HIS A 511 -32.29 -25.19 -2.53
N PHE A 512 -31.08 -25.53 -2.10
CA PHE A 512 -30.84 -26.60 -1.15
C PHE A 512 -29.99 -26.09 0.02
N ILE A 513 -30.10 -26.79 1.15
CA ILE A 513 -29.28 -26.56 2.33
C ILE A 513 -28.64 -27.86 2.83
N VAL A 514 -27.34 -27.80 3.12
CA VAL A 514 -26.56 -28.87 3.76
C VAL A 514 -26.34 -28.56 5.24
N ASN A 515 -26.06 -27.29 5.57
CA ASN A 515 -25.92 -26.77 6.94
C ASN A 515 -25.96 -25.22 6.93
N ARG A 516 -25.74 -24.58 8.08
CA ARG A 516 -25.77 -23.10 8.23
C ARG A 516 -24.73 -22.36 7.36
N LYS A 517 -23.66 -23.04 6.92
CA LYS A 517 -22.62 -22.47 6.07
C LYS A 517 -22.84 -22.83 4.61
N VAL A 518 -23.17 -24.10 4.34
CA VAL A 518 -23.26 -24.66 2.99
C VAL A 518 -24.72 -24.71 2.54
N SER A 519 -25.06 -23.79 1.63
CA SER A 519 -26.30 -23.80 0.87
C SER A 519 -26.04 -23.21 -0.51
N SER A 520 -26.82 -23.62 -1.51
CA SER A 520 -26.68 -23.10 -2.86
C SER A 520 -27.93 -23.27 -3.69
N VAL A 521 -27.85 -22.78 -4.91
CA VAL A 521 -28.89 -22.78 -5.92
C VAL A 521 -28.44 -23.62 -7.11
N VAL A 522 -29.36 -24.38 -7.68
CA VAL A 522 -29.16 -25.17 -8.89
C VAL A 522 -30.27 -24.84 -9.90
N HIS A 523 -29.91 -24.71 -11.18
CA HIS A 523 -30.88 -24.53 -12.26
C HIS A 523 -31.40 -25.87 -12.76
N PHE A 524 -32.64 -25.90 -13.26
CA PHE A 524 -33.21 -27.12 -13.84
C PHE A 524 -32.45 -27.58 -15.09
N SER A 525 -31.77 -26.67 -15.80
CA SER A 525 -30.88 -27.00 -16.91
C SER A 525 -29.66 -27.82 -16.51
N ASP A 526 -29.30 -27.85 -15.22
CA ASP A 526 -28.10 -28.50 -14.70
C ASP A 526 -28.39 -29.94 -14.22
N ILE A 527 -29.64 -30.40 -14.32
CA ILE A 527 -30.08 -31.72 -13.84
C ILE A 527 -30.93 -32.45 -14.89
N ASP A 528 -30.98 -33.77 -14.79
CA ASP A 528 -31.76 -34.67 -15.64
C ASP A 528 -32.92 -35.35 -14.88
N PHE A 529 -33.24 -34.88 -13.67
CA PHE A 529 -34.29 -35.42 -12.81
C PHE A 529 -35.24 -34.33 -12.30
N ASN A 530 -36.43 -34.76 -11.85
CA ASN A 530 -37.41 -33.85 -11.26
C ASN A 530 -37.12 -33.62 -9.78
N VAL A 531 -37.29 -32.37 -9.32
CA VAL A 531 -37.03 -31.96 -7.95
C VAL A 531 -38.27 -31.37 -7.28
N LYS A 532 -38.49 -31.73 -6.01
CA LYS A 532 -39.55 -31.20 -5.14
C LYS A 532 -38.98 -30.76 -3.80
N GLU A 533 -39.64 -29.83 -3.13
CA GLU A 533 -39.30 -29.45 -1.75
C GLU A 533 -39.34 -30.71 -0.86
N GLY A 534 -38.30 -30.87 -0.04
CA GLY A 534 -38.09 -32.04 0.82
C GLY A 534 -37.34 -33.21 0.19
N ASN A 535 -36.99 -33.17 -1.11
CA ASN A 535 -36.08 -34.18 -1.68
C ASN A 535 -34.68 -34.07 -1.09
N PHE A 536 -34.02 -35.22 -0.94
CA PHE A 536 -32.63 -35.30 -0.51
C PHE A 536 -31.71 -35.45 -1.70
N LEU A 537 -30.59 -34.76 -1.64
CA LEU A 537 -29.61 -34.69 -2.72
C LEU A 537 -28.22 -34.96 -2.17
N ALA A 538 -27.43 -35.78 -2.85
CA ALA A 538 -25.99 -35.84 -2.66
C ALA A 538 -25.36 -34.76 -3.54
N VAL A 539 -24.66 -33.80 -2.91
CA VAL A 539 -24.05 -32.66 -3.59
C VAL A 539 -22.55 -32.58 -3.33
N LYS A 540 -21.79 -32.28 -4.38
CA LYS A 540 -20.37 -31.89 -4.28
C LYS A 540 -20.26 -30.39 -4.49
N VAL A 541 -19.60 -29.70 -3.56
CA VAL A 541 -19.53 -28.23 -3.57
C VAL A 541 -18.11 -27.72 -3.40
N ALA A 542 -17.84 -26.55 -3.97
CA ALA A 542 -16.61 -25.80 -3.76
C ALA A 542 -16.89 -24.37 -3.27
N GLN A 543 -16.17 -23.93 -2.25
CA GLN A 543 -16.26 -22.57 -1.72
C GLN A 543 -15.59 -21.56 -2.66
N PHE A 544 -16.27 -20.45 -2.96
CA PHE A 544 -15.71 -19.32 -3.70
C PHE A 544 -16.10 -17.99 -3.06
N LYS A 545 -15.28 -16.94 -3.27
CA LYS A 545 -15.55 -15.60 -2.71
C LYS A 545 -16.25 -14.70 -3.72
N THR A 546 -17.22 -13.94 -3.23
CA THR A 546 -17.89 -12.84 -3.96
C THR A 546 -17.74 -11.54 -3.18
N LYS A 547 -18.09 -10.40 -3.78
CA LYS A 547 -18.17 -9.11 -3.06
C LYS A 547 -19.13 -9.15 -1.86
N GLN A 548 -20.10 -10.07 -1.87
CA GLN A 548 -21.11 -10.22 -0.81
C GLN A 548 -20.73 -11.30 0.23
N GLY A 549 -19.53 -11.87 0.14
CA GLY A 549 -19.06 -12.92 1.03
C GLY A 549 -18.84 -14.27 0.34
N GLU A 550 -18.63 -15.30 1.15
CA GLU A 550 -18.37 -16.67 0.71
C GLU A 550 -19.65 -17.33 0.18
N ARG A 551 -19.53 -18.06 -0.93
CA ARG A 551 -20.61 -18.83 -1.56
C ARG A 551 -20.11 -20.22 -1.97
N TYR A 552 -21.02 -21.08 -2.37
CA TYR A 552 -20.72 -22.46 -2.77
C TYR A 552 -21.15 -22.73 -4.19
N ARG A 553 -20.21 -23.17 -5.02
CA ARG A 553 -20.46 -23.67 -6.37
C ARG A 553 -20.80 -25.14 -6.30
N VAL A 554 -21.81 -25.54 -7.06
CA VAL A 554 -22.23 -26.94 -7.18
C VAL A 554 -21.46 -27.57 -8.35
N LEU A 555 -20.79 -28.68 -8.09
CA LEU A 555 -20.05 -29.46 -9.08
C LEU A 555 -20.81 -30.70 -9.53
N SER A 556 -21.55 -31.30 -8.61
CA SER A 556 -22.42 -32.44 -8.89
C SER A 556 -23.61 -32.42 -7.94
N VAL A 557 -24.75 -32.86 -8.45
CA VAL A 557 -25.99 -33.04 -7.71
C VAL A 557 -26.65 -34.31 -8.19
N LYS A 558 -27.04 -35.20 -7.27
CA LYS A 558 -27.74 -36.45 -7.56
C LYS A 558 -28.81 -36.72 -6.51
N PRO A 559 -29.95 -37.34 -6.86
CA PRO A 559 -30.89 -37.84 -5.88
C PRO A 559 -30.23 -38.85 -4.93
N THR A 560 -30.67 -38.88 -3.68
CA THR A 560 -30.20 -39.87 -2.71
C THR A 560 -31.29 -40.22 -1.71
N ASP A 561 -31.26 -41.45 -1.20
CA ASP A 561 -32.13 -41.89 -0.11
C ASP A 561 -31.48 -41.71 1.28
N LYS A 562 -30.21 -41.25 1.31
CA LYS A 562 -29.52 -40.97 2.58
C LYS A 562 -30.19 -39.77 3.26
N ALA A 563 -30.51 -39.94 4.54
CA ALA A 563 -31.10 -38.87 5.33
C ALA A 563 -30.07 -37.76 5.62
N PRO A 564 -30.45 -36.48 5.47
CA PRO A 564 -29.63 -35.34 5.90
C PRO A 564 -29.51 -35.28 7.44
N SER A 565 -28.59 -34.43 7.93
CA SER A 565 -28.42 -34.21 9.37
C SER A 565 -29.73 -33.73 10.02
N SER A 566 -30.02 -34.25 11.22
CA SER A 566 -31.13 -33.79 12.07
C SER A 566 -31.04 -32.32 12.47
N LEU A 567 -29.87 -31.70 12.33
CA LEU A 567 -29.65 -30.26 12.54
C LEU A 567 -30.21 -29.40 11.39
N VAL A 568 -30.59 -30.01 10.28
CA VAL A 568 -31.05 -29.33 9.06
C VAL A 568 -32.42 -29.80 8.61
N TYR A 569 -32.75 -31.06 8.84
CA TYR A 569 -34.05 -31.63 8.51
C TYR A 569 -34.52 -32.51 9.67
N LYS A 570 -35.74 -32.29 10.16
CA LYS A 570 -36.31 -33.10 11.24
C LYS A 570 -37.80 -33.32 11.06
N ASP A 571 -38.29 -34.44 11.58
CA ASP A 571 -39.70 -34.60 11.87
C ASP A 571 -40.08 -33.78 13.10
N PHE A 572 -41.34 -33.33 13.16
CA PHE A 572 -41.89 -32.65 14.32
C PHE A 572 -43.34 -33.07 14.57
N SER A 573 -43.75 -32.95 15.83
CA SER A 573 -45.12 -33.23 16.29
C SER A 573 -45.46 -32.25 17.40
N CYS A 574 -46.09 -31.13 17.06
CA CYS A 574 -46.31 -30.02 17.99
C CYS A 574 -47.69 -29.39 17.79
N SER A 575 -48.23 -28.77 18.84
CA SER A 575 -49.39 -27.90 18.72
C SER A 575 -49.03 -26.61 17.99
N VAL A 576 -49.96 -26.11 17.18
CA VAL A 576 -49.77 -24.90 16.37
C VAL A 576 -50.51 -23.72 16.98
N ARG A 577 -49.79 -22.63 17.20
CA ARG A 577 -50.39 -21.31 17.43
C ARG A 577 -50.59 -20.58 16.11
N SER A 578 -51.83 -20.26 15.77
CA SER A 578 -52.20 -19.53 14.56
C SER A 578 -52.19 -18.02 14.79
N SER A 579 -51.59 -17.26 13.87
CA SER A 579 -51.55 -15.80 13.92
C SER A 579 -51.45 -15.24 12.51
N ASN A 580 -52.44 -14.43 12.09
CA ASN A 580 -52.51 -13.85 10.73
C ASN A 580 -52.34 -14.90 9.61
N GLY A 581 -52.98 -16.07 9.76
CA GLY A 581 -52.88 -17.19 8.82
C GLY A 581 -51.55 -17.95 8.85
N MET A 582 -50.59 -17.55 9.69
CA MET A 582 -49.31 -18.26 9.87
C MET A 582 -49.35 -19.14 11.11
N GLY A 583 -48.71 -20.31 11.05
CA GLY A 583 -48.56 -21.20 12.21
C GLY A 583 -47.18 -21.07 12.86
N PHE A 584 -47.15 -21.15 14.19
CA PHE A 584 -45.95 -21.17 14.99
C PHE A 584 -46.04 -22.29 16.02
N THR A 585 -44.99 -23.10 16.14
CA THR A 585 -44.90 -24.17 17.16
C THR A 585 -43.97 -23.76 18.28
N ASP A 586 -44.07 -24.43 19.43
CA ASP A 586 -43.16 -24.24 20.58
C ASP A 586 -41.70 -24.57 20.22
N ASP A 587 -41.51 -25.45 19.24
CA ASP A 587 -40.22 -25.82 18.66
C ASP A 587 -39.64 -24.75 17.69
N ASN A 588 -40.24 -23.56 17.66
CA ASN A 588 -39.89 -22.44 16.77
C ASN A 588 -39.97 -22.79 15.28
N ILE A 589 -40.88 -23.69 14.89
CA ILE A 589 -41.15 -24.03 13.48
C ILE A 589 -42.24 -23.10 12.95
N PHE A 590 -41.90 -22.38 11.89
CA PHE A 590 -42.81 -21.54 11.12
C PHE A 590 -43.55 -22.37 10.06
N ILE A 591 -44.88 -22.27 10.04
CA ILE A 591 -45.76 -22.90 9.06
C ILE A 591 -46.37 -21.79 8.20
N ALA A 592 -46.08 -21.83 6.90
CA ALA A 592 -46.51 -20.78 5.97
C ALA A 592 -48.04 -20.82 5.72
N PRO A 593 -48.67 -19.67 5.42
CA PRO A 593 -50.13 -19.62 5.22
C PRO A 593 -50.69 -20.60 4.20
N PRO A 594 -50.06 -20.84 3.03
CA PRO A 594 -50.56 -21.84 2.09
C PRO A 594 -50.61 -23.25 2.69
N LEU A 595 -49.66 -23.60 3.56
CA LEU A 595 -49.61 -24.93 4.17
C LEU A 595 -50.63 -25.07 5.30
N MET A 596 -50.90 -23.98 6.03
CA MET A 596 -51.98 -23.88 7.03
C MET A 596 -53.35 -24.05 6.36
N GLU A 597 -53.60 -23.29 5.30
CA GLU A 597 -54.86 -23.29 4.54
C GLU A 597 -55.10 -24.65 3.86
N GLN A 598 -54.09 -25.19 3.18
CA GLN A 598 -54.18 -26.48 2.49
C GLN A 598 -54.59 -27.64 3.42
N HIS A 599 -54.16 -27.59 4.69
CA HIS A 599 -54.43 -28.67 5.66
C HIS A 599 -55.46 -28.28 6.72
N GLY A 600 -56.13 -27.13 6.59
CA GLY A 600 -57.15 -26.67 7.54
C GLY A 600 -56.66 -26.54 8.99
N VAL A 601 -55.40 -26.12 9.18
CA VAL A 601 -54.79 -26.05 10.53
C VAL A 601 -55.31 -24.83 11.30
N ASN A 602 -55.94 -25.07 12.44
CA ASN A 602 -56.42 -24.04 13.36
C ASN A 602 -55.54 -23.91 14.61
N ASP A 603 -55.80 -22.87 15.40
CA ASP A 603 -55.09 -22.63 16.67
C ASP A 603 -55.27 -23.81 17.65
N GLY A 604 -54.20 -24.22 18.32
CA GLY A 604 -54.17 -25.32 19.29
C GLY A 604 -54.10 -26.73 18.69
N VAL A 605 -54.21 -26.89 17.36
CA VAL A 605 -54.24 -28.20 16.70
C VAL A 605 -52.86 -28.86 16.71
N LEU A 606 -52.82 -30.16 17.02
CA LEU A 606 -51.60 -30.96 16.93
C LEU A 606 -51.32 -31.30 15.45
N VAL A 607 -50.14 -30.95 14.97
CA VAL A 607 -49.70 -31.30 13.62
C VAL A 607 -48.43 -32.12 13.66
N LYS A 608 -48.33 -33.09 12.73
CA LYS A 608 -47.11 -33.85 12.45
C LYS A 608 -46.60 -33.50 11.07
N GLY A 609 -45.30 -33.28 10.93
CA GLY A 609 -44.73 -32.87 9.66
C GLY A 609 -43.22 -32.94 9.64
N THR A 610 -42.64 -32.44 8.56
CA THR A 610 -41.19 -32.30 8.38
C THR A 610 -40.82 -30.82 8.33
N ALA A 611 -39.72 -30.47 8.96
CA ALA A 611 -39.20 -29.12 9.01
C ALA A 611 -37.76 -29.08 8.50
N VAL A 612 -37.42 -27.95 7.88
CA VAL A 612 -36.08 -27.65 7.39
C VAL A 612 -35.54 -26.39 8.06
N LEU A 613 -34.24 -26.36 8.25
CA LEU A 613 -33.52 -25.18 8.72
C LEU A 613 -33.66 -24.04 7.69
N ASN A 614 -33.99 -22.85 8.18
CA ASN A 614 -34.26 -21.68 7.34
C ASN A 614 -33.69 -20.40 7.97
N TYR A 615 -33.11 -19.52 7.15
CA TYR A 615 -32.58 -18.24 7.62
C TYR A 615 -33.58 -17.11 7.43
N ASN A 616 -34.00 -16.49 8.54
CA ASN A 616 -34.89 -15.34 8.50
C ASN A 616 -34.11 -14.05 8.26
N LYS A 617 -34.14 -13.56 7.02
CA LYS A 617 -33.45 -12.31 6.63
C LYS A 617 -33.92 -11.07 7.41
N LYS A 618 -35.18 -11.00 7.83
CA LYS A 618 -35.72 -9.85 8.58
C LYS A 618 -35.26 -9.84 10.03
N LYS A 619 -35.16 -11.02 10.65
CA LYS A 619 -34.72 -11.19 12.05
C LYS A 619 -33.22 -11.43 12.19
N MET A 620 -32.51 -11.59 11.07
CA MET A 620 -31.10 -11.96 11.01
C MET A 620 -30.77 -13.19 11.87
N SER A 621 -31.67 -14.18 11.89
CA SER A 621 -31.57 -15.34 12.77
C SER A 621 -31.96 -16.64 12.05
N TRP A 622 -31.35 -17.74 12.48
CA TRP A 622 -31.74 -19.09 12.06
C TRP A 622 -33.01 -19.53 12.80
N GLY A 623 -33.87 -20.24 12.09
CA GLY A 623 -35.07 -20.89 12.64
C GLY A 623 -35.47 -22.09 11.79
N TRP A 624 -36.66 -22.61 12.02
CA TRP A 624 -37.19 -23.76 11.30
C TRP A 624 -38.42 -23.37 10.47
N LYS A 625 -38.56 -23.96 9.29
CA LYS A 625 -39.72 -23.81 8.41
C LYS A 625 -40.31 -25.20 8.15
N ALA A 626 -41.61 -25.36 8.31
CA ALA A 626 -42.30 -26.58 7.90
C ALA A 626 -42.26 -26.71 6.37
N LEU A 627 -41.82 -27.87 5.87
CA LEU A 627 -41.85 -28.23 4.46
C LEU A 627 -43.16 -28.92 4.09
N LYS A 628 -43.61 -29.85 4.95
CA LYS A 628 -44.81 -30.64 4.73
C LYS A 628 -45.50 -30.96 6.05
N LEU A 629 -46.83 -31.02 6.01
CA LEU A 629 -47.64 -31.62 7.07
C LEU A 629 -48.10 -33.01 6.61
N ASN A 630 -47.91 -34.00 7.47
CA ASN A 630 -48.24 -35.40 7.23
C ASN A 630 -49.55 -35.80 7.91
N ASN A 631 -49.86 -35.19 9.06
CA ASN A 631 -51.11 -35.45 9.78
C ASN A 631 -51.51 -34.21 10.60
N VAL A 632 -52.81 -33.93 10.65
CA VAL A 632 -53.42 -32.85 11.43
C VAL A 632 -54.49 -33.49 12.30
N THR A 633 -54.27 -33.53 13.61
CA THR A 633 -55.21 -34.14 14.56
C THR A 633 -56.05 -33.04 15.18
N THR A 634 -57.26 -32.84 14.66
CA THR A 634 -58.28 -32.01 15.30
C THR A 634 -58.67 -32.67 16.61
N ASN A 635 -58.40 -32.01 17.74
CA ASN A 635 -59.08 -32.34 18.98
C ASN A 635 -60.58 -32.06 18.75
N ILE A 636 -61.40 -33.11 18.87
CA ILE A 636 -62.86 -33.00 18.94
C ILE A 636 -63.24 -32.33 20.26
#